data_AF-A0A9P9HQM1-F1
#
_entry.id   AF-A0A9P9HQM1-F1
#
_cell.length_a   1.000
_cell.length_b   1.000
_cell.length_c   1.000
_cell.angle_alpha   90.00
_cell.angle_beta   90.00
_cell.angle_gamma   90.00
#
_symmetry.space_group_name_H-M   'P 1'
#
loop_
_entity.id
_entity.type
_entity.pdbx_description
1 polymer ?
#
loop_
_entity_poly.entity_id
_entity_poly.type
_entity_poly.pdbx_seq_one_letter_code
_entity_poly.pdbx_strand_id
1 'polypeptide(L)'
;MSPLKKLILLVLFISFMVFVAFFGRIPALRRTPIAALHRLIWIHIPNVIGRVDQVLTGGRVSSYLSRFSNMMLHERHWTVVIFFMLIMVVGEYMFIPQAWPKIGSFTRLIVVITVFLPYLFLYLACSADPGYITPENHAYYMSLYPYDHTLFHPGHMCRTCKFLKPARSKHCGLCKRCVAKADHHCVFINSCVGYGNQHWFILLLISTAFLCTYGGFLGLSIITVRVQRYTPGWSVWKPRGMTVSQYLAGWGWGIQDNVNMGASSLLAALTSPLVWGLLLYTLYLVYCGTTTNETLKWSDWKEDMRDGFAFRRSMPANRQKNERVEPRFTRWPVEVQQVIVTTQDGQPPKDELRYPGEGDWERVWNLSDVENLYDMGLELVLVSEPHAEGDLQADCRSTTPVHGYPGLSTWMPASMINDHYTVMALMQPLQVRRLQMLGTLSLLAIVIGGSVLIFVGVNALSGRKGQEELGRARPPGQARFSVGHEWSIQTWIAIVGVAFALLSYGFTEAYVHIFDTWASRQARRSNGLDYARYLNSQPRAPVVYGFRGFPSFITLRYLLVIMSIIASVGYKFAIVSPDAWIRENFHPRLIEFIKSELSAVKNGSLVSEPEPWINDFPLYDINRAFIHFNQDTQESPYVANMSLPPNGLAMVGHANCFSTSRADQFYPGDVGTLYTREVVLVANGSVGKGEFYMTEDPGDWHRMETTSTNWFDPPRRALVEYRLVEFGSLQIQWAKKPKDSSESWRIPVEHRSLYKMELATAEVRRYVRDQNCRFLPQGALSFLSLSNDTFEKSIAAVMPSWGNITVTERFNVSELMPQYGVWLDALVKSPDTTLLSGVSAIIRAVMVSIKTTKLLDSENLKADFLPFGEERVLASGESFHNAKYPFYVGWRENKNTGCHISAAIVFIILGCFSIMVGIYRIWLGPPALTSWMGQHVFLAGTEAIALSNKAIGLASGYTVAESDLGKLRLSMRKGGEEDAMLKPTISSDGQQSDSEEAKIKGRTGR
;
A
#
# COMPACT_ATOMS: atom_id res chain seq x y z
N MET A 1 -35.38 19.59 7.51
CA MET A 1 -34.00 19.27 7.02
C MET A 1 -33.25 18.53 8.12
N SER A 2 -32.61 17.39 7.81
CA SER A 2 -31.86 16.60 8.82
C SER A 2 -30.69 17.40 9.41
N PRO A 3 -30.24 17.11 10.65
CA PRO A 3 -29.10 17.76 11.29
C PRO A 3 -27.83 17.72 10.42
N LEU A 4 -27.59 16.59 9.74
CA LEU A 4 -26.49 16.42 8.79
C LEU A 4 -26.58 17.40 7.61
N LYS A 5 -27.78 17.64 7.06
CA LYS A 5 -27.98 18.61 5.97
C LYS A 5 -27.70 20.05 6.43
N LYS A 6 -28.08 20.39 7.68
CA LYS A 6 -27.74 21.69 8.28
C LYS A 6 -26.23 21.85 8.47
N LEU A 7 -25.55 20.81 8.96
CA LEU A 7 -24.09 20.81 9.13
C LEU A 7 -23.35 20.94 7.79
N ILE A 8 -23.75 20.17 6.78
CA ILE A 8 -23.15 20.25 5.43
C ILE A 8 -23.36 21.64 4.84
N LEU A 9 -24.56 22.21 4.95
CA LEU A 9 -24.82 23.57 4.46
C LEU A 9 -24.02 24.62 5.23
N LEU A 10 -23.86 24.46 6.54
CA LEU A 10 -23.03 25.34 7.34
C LEU A 10 -21.56 25.26 6.90
N VAL A 11 -21.00 24.05 6.71
CA VAL A 11 -19.64 23.85 6.23
C VAL A 11 -19.46 24.42 4.83
N LEU A 12 -20.38 24.17 3.90
CA LEU A 12 -20.34 24.73 2.55
C LEU A 12 -20.44 26.25 2.57
N PHE A 13 -21.29 26.81 3.43
CA PHE A 13 -21.42 28.26 3.60
C PHE A 13 -20.13 28.88 4.15
N ILE A 14 -19.55 28.30 5.22
CA ILE A 14 -18.28 28.76 5.79
C ILE A 14 -17.17 28.65 4.74
N SER A 15 -17.05 27.51 4.05
CA SER A 15 -16.05 27.31 2.98
C SER A 15 -16.23 28.31 1.84
N PHE A 16 -17.46 28.62 1.43
CA PHE A 16 -17.74 29.63 0.42
C PHE A 16 -17.38 31.04 0.91
N MET A 17 -17.69 31.40 2.16
CA MET A 17 -17.29 32.68 2.75
C MET A 17 -15.77 32.82 2.86
N VAL A 18 -15.07 31.75 3.25
CA VAL A 18 -13.60 31.69 3.26
C VAL A 18 -13.05 31.87 1.84
N PHE A 19 -13.63 31.18 0.86
CA PHE A 19 -13.26 31.35 -0.55
C PHE A 19 -13.43 32.81 -1.02
N VAL A 20 -14.59 33.42 -0.75
CA VAL A 20 -14.85 34.83 -1.08
C VAL A 20 -13.83 35.74 -0.40
N ALA A 21 -13.50 35.50 0.88
CA ALA A 21 -12.57 36.30 1.64
C ALA A 21 -11.13 36.23 1.09
N PHE A 22 -10.63 35.05 0.75
CA PHE A 22 -9.25 34.87 0.27
C PHE A 22 -9.08 35.15 -1.22
N PHE A 23 -10.03 34.70 -2.05
CA PHE A 23 -9.92 34.70 -3.51
C PHE A 23 -10.69 35.85 -4.17
N GLY A 24 -11.63 36.50 -3.49
CA GLY A 24 -12.42 37.60 -4.06
C GLY A 24 -11.63 38.85 -4.46
N ARG A 25 -10.38 38.96 -4.01
CA ARG A 25 -9.43 40.02 -4.41
C ARG A 25 -8.59 39.67 -5.65
N ILE A 26 -8.64 38.43 -6.13
CA ILE A 26 -7.82 37.99 -7.26
C ILE A 26 -8.27 38.73 -8.52
N PRO A 27 -7.33 39.25 -9.34
CA PRO A 27 -7.64 39.99 -10.56
C PRO A 27 -8.66 39.30 -11.49
N ALA A 28 -8.53 37.98 -11.65
CA ALA A 28 -9.45 37.14 -12.44
C ALA A 28 -10.92 37.22 -11.98
N LEU A 29 -11.18 37.48 -10.69
CA LEU A 29 -12.53 37.52 -10.11
C LEU A 29 -13.06 38.93 -9.92
N ARG A 30 -12.28 39.97 -10.25
CA ARG A 30 -12.56 41.39 -9.91
C ARG A 30 -13.90 41.92 -10.46
N ARG A 31 -14.35 41.37 -11.60
CA ARG A 31 -15.62 41.71 -12.29
C ARG A 31 -16.78 40.75 -11.97
N THR A 32 -16.62 39.83 -11.03
CA THR A 32 -17.63 38.83 -10.68
C THR A 32 -18.42 39.22 -9.42
N PRO A 33 -19.59 38.59 -9.16
CA PRO A 33 -20.32 38.75 -7.90
C PRO A 33 -19.50 38.42 -6.65
N ILE A 34 -18.50 37.55 -6.79
CA ILE A 34 -17.56 37.18 -5.70
C ILE A 34 -16.77 38.41 -5.25
N ALA A 35 -16.27 39.23 -6.18
CA ALA A 35 -15.57 40.46 -5.84
C ALA A 35 -16.49 41.54 -5.26
N ALA A 36 -17.76 41.61 -5.70
CA ALA A 36 -18.75 42.48 -5.09
C ALA A 36 -19.02 42.09 -3.63
N LEU A 37 -19.15 40.79 -3.35
CA LEU A 37 -19.34 40.26 -2.00
C LEU A 37 -18.10 40.46 -1.12
N HIS A 38 -16.89 40.28 -1.67
CA HIS A 38 -15.64 40.62 -0.97
C HIS A 38 -15.58 42.12 -0.60
N ARG A 39 -15.95 43.03 -1.52
CA ARG A 39 -16.03 44.48 -1.22
C ARG A 39 -17.09 44.78 -0.16
N LEU A 40 -18.23 44.10 -0.19
CA LEU A 40 -19.25 44.22 0.86
C LEU A 40 -18.66 43.84 2.24
N ILE A 41 -18.00 42.69 2.33
CA ILE A 41 -17.44 42.15 3.58
C ILE A 41 -16.26 42.96 4.11
N TRP A 42 -15.33 43.37 3.25
CA TRP A 42 -14.06 43.96 3.69
C TRP A 42 -13.98 45.48 3.60
N ILE A 43 -14.91 46.12 2.87
CA ILE A 43 -14.93 47.59 2.71
C ILE A 43 -16.21 48.15 3.32
N HIS A 44 -17.38 47.72 2.84
CA HIS A 44 -18.63 48.36 3.21
C HIS A 44 -19.07 48.03 4.65
N ILE A 45 -19.04 46.76 5.06
CA ILE A 45 -19.41 46.35 6.43
C ILE A 45 -18.50 47.00 7.49
N PRO A 46 -17.16 46.96 7.38
CA PRO A 46 -16.27 47.63 8.33
C PRO A 46 -16.48 49.14 8.39
N ASN A 47 -16.75 49.79 7.25
CA ASN A 47 -17.08 51.22 7.23
C ASN A 47 -18.39 51.54 7.95
N VAL A 48 -19.41 50.69 7.83
CA VAL A 48 -20.68 50.84 8.57
C VAL A 48 -20.45 50.62 10.06
N ILE A 49 -19.73 49.57 10.45
CA ILE A 49 -19.36 49.30 11.86
C ILE A 49 -18.58 50.48 12.44
N GLY A 50 -17.61 51.02 11.71
CA GLY A 50 -16.82 52.18 12.13
C GLY A 50 -17.69 53.42 12.37
N ARG A 51 -18.69 53.69 11.51
CA ARG A 51 -19.65 54.79 11.73
C ARG A 51 -20.51 54.55 12.97
N VAL A 52 -21.03 53.34 13.16
CA VAL A 52 -21.84 52.97 14.34
C VAL A 52 -21.02 53.12 15.62
N ASP A 53 -19.78 52.67 15.62
CA ASP A 53 -18.87 52.82 16.76
C ASP A 53 -18.49 54.28 17.03
N GLN A 54 -18.36 55.09 15.97
CA GLN A 54 -18.12 56.52 16.11
C GLN A 54 -19.29 57.23 16.78
N VAL A 55 -20.52 56.78 16.53
CA VAL A 55 -21.74 57.28 17.19
C VAL A 55 -21.87 56.76 18.63
N LEU A 56 -21.58 55.48 18.88
CA LEU A 56 -21.83 54.84 20.18
C LEU A 56 -20.70 55.01 21.20
N THR A 57 -19.43 54.98 20.78
CA THR A 57 -18.27 54.97 21.70
C THR A 57 -17.22 56.05 21.38
N GLY A 58 -17.48 56.90 20.38
CA GLY A 58 -16.52 57.89 19.90
C GLY A 58 -15.33 57.27 19.15
N GLY A 59 -15.50 56.06 18.59
CA GLY A 59 -14.47 55.39 17.79
C GLY A 59 -13.43 54.60 18.61
N ARG A 60 -13.63 54.45 19.92
CA ARG A 60 -12.66 53.76 20.80
C ARG A 60 -12.54 52.28 20.46
N VAL A 61 -13.65 51.61 20.18
CA VAL A 61 -13.67 50.16 19.88
C VAL A 61 -12.97 49.90 18.54
N SER A 62 -13.27 50.70 17.52
CA SER A 62 -12.64 50.62 16.19
C SER A 62 -11.16 50.94 16.25
N SER A 63 -10.73 51.92 17.06
CA SER A 63 -9.31 52.24 17.26
C SER A 63 -8.56 51.10 17.96
N TYR A 64 -9.17 50.50 19.00
CA TYR A 64 -8.58 49.35 19.69
C TYR A 64 -8.48 48.12 18.79
N LEU A 65 -9.57 47.77 18.09
CA LEU A 65 -9.59 46.68 17.11
C LEU A 65 -8.61 46.92 15.96
N SER A 66 -8.48 48.16 15.48
CA SER A 66 -7.50 48.52 14.43
C SER A 66 -6.07 48.36 14.92
N ARG A 67 -5.74 48.81 16.14
CA ARG A 67 -4.41 48.62 16.74
C ARG A 67 -4.09 47.14 16.95
N PHE A 68 -5.03 46.39 17.50
CA PHE A 68 -4.90 44.94 17.69
C PHE A 68 -4.75 44.22 16.34
N SER A 69 -5.56 44.57 15.34
CA SER A 69 -5.46 44.02 13.99
C SER A 69 -4.16 44.40 13.30
N ASN A 70 -3.63 45.61 13.51
CA ASN A 70 -2.34 46.01 12.96
C ASN A 70 -1.19 45.26 13.63
N MET A 71 -1.22 45.10 14.96
CA MET A 71 -0.26 44.26 15.67
C MET A 71 -0.31 42.81 15.18
N MET A 72 -1.51 42.25 14.98
CA MET A 72 -1.69 40.86 14.55
C MET A 72 -1.40 40.61 13.05
N LEU A 73 -1.62 41.59 12.18
CA LEU A 73 -1.49 41.39 10.72
C LEU A 73 -0.23 42.03 10.12
N HIS A 74 0.31 43.07 10.76
CA HIS A 74 1.39 43.90 10.23
C HIS A 74 2.66 43.89 11.09
N GLU A 75 2.69 43.11 12.18
CA GLU A 75 3.89 42.90 12.99
C GLU A 75 4.21 41.41 13.14
N ARG A 76 5.47 41.11 13.51
CA ARG A 76 5.91 39.74 13.79
C ARG A 76 5.48 39.34 15.19
N HIS A 77 4.82 38.20 15.31
CA HIS A 77 4.46 37.64 16.61
C HIS A 77 4.50 36.11 16.59
N TRP A 78 4.81 35.52 17.73
CA TRP A 78 4.93 34.07 17.88
C TRP A 78 3.58 33.32 17.93
N THR A 79 2.45 34.03 18.00
CA THR A 79 1.12 33.46 18.20
C THR A 79 0.77 32.34 17.20
N VAL A 80 1.04 32.53 15.91
CA VAL A 80 0.72 31.50 14.88
C VAL A 80 1.64 30.27 15.01
N VAL A 81 2.91 30.49 15.35
CA VAL A 81 3.88 29.40 15.54
C VAL A 81 3.53 28.59 16.79
N ILE A 82 3.18 29.27 17.89
CA ILE A 82 2.69 28.62 19.12
C ILE A 82 1.41 27.86 18.82
N PHE A 83 0.46 28.45 18.10
CA PHE A 83 -0.77 27.78 17.70
C PHE A 83 -0.52 26.54 16.84
N PHE A 84 0.40 26.63 15.87
CA PHE A 84 0.81 25.49 15.03
C PHE A 84 1.43 24.36 15.87
N MET A 85 2.36 24.70 16.78
CA MET A 85 2.94 23.74 17.72
C MET A 85 1.88 23.12 18.64
N LEU A 86 0.95 23.92 19.17
CA LEU A 86 -0.12 23.41 20.03
C LEU A 86 -1.03 22.41 19.30
N ILE A 87 -1.38 22.68 18.03
CA ILE A 87 -2.17 21.73 17.23
C ILE A 87 -1.42 20.40 17.07
N MET A 88 -0.13 20.45 16.75
CA MET A 88 0.68 19.24 16.61
C MET A 88 0.77 18.47 17.92
N VAL A 89 1.17 19.13 19.01
CA VAL A 89 1.34 18.52 20.33
C VAL A 89 0.02 17.93 20.84
N VAL A 90 -1.09 18.66 20.74
CA VAL A 90 -2.40 18.16 21.17
C VAL A 90 -2.85 16.99 20.28
N GLY A 91 -2.67 17.09 18.96
CA GLY A 91 -3.00 16.01 18.03
C GLY A 91 -2.24 14.72 18.33
N GLU A 92 -0.93 14.85 18.58
CA GLU A 92 -0.02 13.76 18.96
C GLU A 92 -0.38 13.17 20.33
N TYR A 93 -0.65 14.02 21.32
CA TYR A 93 -1.08 13.59 22.66
C TYR A 93 -2.40 12.83 22.62
N MET A 94 -3.35 13.26 21.78
CA MET A 94 -4.62 12.55 21.59
C MET A 94 -4.46 11.22 20.84
N PHE A 95 -3.47 11.11 19.95
CA PHE A 95 -3.28 9.96 19.08
C PHE A 95 -2.35 8.90 19.68
N ILE A 96 -1.14 9.28 20.11
CA ILE A 96 -0.04 8.36 20.46
C ILE A 96 -0.44 7.40 21.59
N PRO A 97 -0.97 7.83 22.75
CA PRO A 97 -1.33 6.92 23.83
C PRO A 97 -2.35 5.85 23.42
N GLN A 98 -3.25 6.18 22.49
CA GLN A 98 -4.29 5.29 21.99
C GLN A 98 -3.78 4.31 20.92
N ALA A 99 -2.81 4.75 20.12
CA ALA A 99 -2.22 3.96 19.03
C ALA A 99 -1.05 3.09 19.49
N TRP A 100 -0.22 3.57 20.43
CA TRP A 100 1.02 2.93 20.89
C TRP A 100 0.90 1.45 21.33
N PRO A 101 -0.13 1.05 22.11
CA PRO A 101 -0.30 -0.35 22.51
C PRO A 101 -0.78 -1.25 21.35
N LYS A 102 -1.26 -0.67 20.24
CA LYS A 102 -1.86 -1.39 19.11
C LYS A 102 -0.89 -1.62 17.95
N ILE A 103 0.34 -1.11 18.03
CA ILE A 103 1.32 -1.11 16.94
C ILE A 103 2.62 -1.81 17.32
N GLY A 104 3.29 -2.43 16.33
CA GLY A 104 4.55 -3.15 16.50
C GLY A 104 5.78 -2.24 16.62
N SER A 105 6.92 -2.82 17.01
CA SER A 105 8.16 -2.08 17.30
C SER A 105 8.70 -1.26 16.12
N PHE A 106 8.62 -1.79 14.90
CA PHE A 106 9.04 -1.07 13.70
C PHE A 106 8.15 0.17 13.43
N THR A 107 6.84 0.01 13.58
CA THR A 107 5.87 1.12 13.48
C THR A 107 6.13 2.19 14.54
N ARG A 108 6.48 1.80 15.77
CA ARG A 108 6.84 2.75 16.84
C ARG A 108 8.06 3.60 16.46
N LEU A 109 9.10 3.00 15.88
CA LEU A 109 10.27 3.74 15.41
C LEU A 109 9.88 4.78 14.35
N ILE A 110 9.04 4.40 13.38
CA ILE A 110 8.55 5.33 12.36
C ILE A 110 7.74 6.47 12.99
N VAL A 111 6.87 6.17 13.97
CA VAL A 111 6.11 7.21 14.70
C VAL A 111 7.06 8.20 15.39
N VAL A 112 8.12 7.72 16.05
CA VAL A 112 9.09 8.61 16.71
C VAL A 112 9.77 9.54 15.69
N ILE A 113 10.22 9.01 14.55
CA ILE A 113 10.88 9.80 13.51
C ILE A 113 9.91 10.82 12.89
N THR A 114 8.70 10.39 12.54
CA THR A 114 7.70 11.24 11.88
C THR A 114 7.17 12.34 12.78
N VAL A 115 7.10 12.10 14.10
CA VAL A 115 6.76 13.14 15.09
C VAL A 115 7.93 14.10 15.30
N PHE A 116 9.16 13.62 15.40
CA PHE A 116 10.32 14.46 15.72
C PHE A 116 10.72 15.43 14.59
N LEU A 117 10.80 14.96 13.34
CA LEU A 117 11.35 15.73 12.24
C LEU A 117 10.64 17.08 11.96
N PRO A 118 9.31 17.17 11.99
CA PRO A 118 8.62 18.44 11.81
C PRO A 118 9.01 19.50 12.84
N TYR A 119 9.20 19.15 14.11
CA TYR A 119 9.65 20.11 15.14
C TYR A 119 11.08 20.57 14.89
N LEU A 120 11.97 19.65 14.51
CA LEU A 120 13.36 19.99 14.18
C LEU A 120 13.42 20.97 13.00
N PHE A 121 12.72 20.67 11.91
CA PHE A 121 12.74 21.53 10.72
C PHE A 121 11.94 22.82 10.92
N LEU A 122 10.93 22.82 11.79
CA LEU A 122 10.25 24.05 12.22
C LEU A 122 11.24 24.96 12.95
N TYR A 123 11.98 24.43 13.92
CA TYR A 123 13.02 25.15 14.63
C TYR A 123 14.07 25.72 13.67
N LEU A 124 14.64 24.88 12.80
CA LEU A 124 15.66 25.30 11.84
C LEU A 124 15.15 26.36 10.86
N ALA A 125 13.91 26.23 10.36
CA ALA A 125 13.30 27.22 9.49
C ALA A 125 13.03 28.56 10.20
N CYS A 126 12.68 28.53 11.49
CA CYS A 126 12.47 29.73 12.31
C CYS A 126 13.80 30.43 12.66
N SER A 127 14.84 29.66 12.97
CA SER A 127 16.12 30.18 13.49
C SER A 127 17.10 30.57 12.39
N ALA A 128 17.04 29.94 11.21
CA ALA A 128 17.94 30.24 10.11
C ALA A 128 17.71 31.66 9.56
N ASP A 129 18.81 32.35 9.21
CA ASP A 129 18.73 33.62 8.50
C ASP A 129 18.20 33.37 7.08
N PRO A 130 17.06 33.95 6.68
CA PRO A 130 16.54 33.80 5.31
C PRO A 130 17.41 34.48 4.24
N GLY A 131 18.48 35.17 4.63
CA GLY A 131 19.31 35.99 3.76
C GLY A 131 18.97 37.48 3.91
N TYR A 132 18.90 37.97 5.16
CA TYR A 132 18.73 39.39 5.42
C TYR A 132 19.90 40.19 4.86
N ILE A 133 19.57 41.19 4.06
CA ILE A 133 20.56 42.07 3.43
C ILE A 133 20.88 43.20 4.40
N THR A 134 22.15 43.31 4.74
CA THR A 134 22.78 44.32 5.58
C THR A 134 23.82 45.09 4.76
N PRO A 135 24.29 46.27 5.20
CA PRO A 135 25.37 46.97 4.52
C PRO A 135 26.63 46.11 4.33
N GLU A 136 26.94 45.23 5.28
CA GLU A 136 28.15 44.41 5.28
C GLU A 136 28.10 43.30 4.22
N ASN A 137 26.93 42.68 4.01
CA ASN A 137 26.74 41.60 3.04
C ASN A 137 26.09 42.08 1.72
N HIS A 138 25.84 43.39 1.57
CA HIS A 138 25.15 43.97 0.42
C HIS A 138 25.86 43.65 -0.90
N ALA A 139 27.18 43.83 -0.95
CA ALA A 139 27.99 43.57 -2.13
C ALA A 139 27.93 42.08 -2.55
N TYR A 140 27.93 41.17 -1.58
CA TYR A 140 27.78 39.74 -1.84
C TYR A 140 26.45 39.44 -2.55
N TYR A 141 25.33 39.93 -1.99
CA TYR A 141 24.02 39.70 -2.58
C TYR A 141 23.81 40.42 -3.92
N MET A 142 24.43 41.59 -4.12
CA MET A 142 24.48 42.25 -5.43
C MET A 142 25.19 41.38 -6.47
N SER A 143 26.20 40.60 -6.08
CA SER A 143 26.96 39.74 -7.01
C SER A 143 26.28 38.42 -7.36
N LEU A 144 25.20 38.00 -6.67
CA LEU A 144 24.61 36.69 -6.90
C LEU A 144 23.85 36.58 -8.22
N TYR A 145 23.06 37.59 -8.55
CA TYR A 145 22.16 37.56 -9.70
C TYR A 145 22.25 38.88 -10.49
N PRO A 146 22.36 38.84 -11.82
CA PRO A 146 22.20 40.01 -12.67
C PRO A 146 20.74 40.48 -12.66
N TYR A 147 20.54 41.77 -12.93
CA TYR A 147 19.21 42.32 -13.18
C TYR A 147 18.71 41.81 -14.54
N ASP A 148 17.49 41.29 -14.59
CA ASP A 148 16.88 40.74 -15.81
C ASP A 148 16.24 41.80 -16.70
N HIS A 149 16.24 43.07 -16.25
CA HIS A 149 15.58 44.19 -16.92
C HIS A 149 14.12 43.88 -17.33
N THR A 150 13.48 43.00 -16.56
CA THR A 150 12.10 42.54 -16.78
C THR A 150 11.34 42.56 -15.46
N LEU A 151 11.70 41.70 -14.50
CA LEU A 151 11.11 41.72 -13.15
C LEU A 151 11.89 42.63 -12.19
N PHE A 152 13.18 42.81 -12.44
CA PHE A 152 14.12 43.53 -11.59
C PHE A 152 14.99 44.44 -12.45
N HIS A 153 14.66 45.74 -12.44
CA HIS A 153 15.50 46.76 -13.08
C HIS A 153 16.57 47.28 -12.11
N PRO A 154 17.75 47.69 -12.61
CA PRO A 154 18.78 48.30 -11.78
C PRO A 154 18.36 49.69 -11.27
N GLY A 155 19.02 50.16 -10.21
CA GLY A 155 18.83 51.51 -9.68
C GLY A 155 17.71 51.67 -8.64
N HIS A 156 16.94 50.61 -8.35
CA HIS A 156 15.90 50.66 -7.32
C HIS A 156 16.47 50.66 -5.90
N MET A 157 16.44 51.81 -5.24
CA MET A 157 16.80 51.96 -3.83
C MET A 157 15.66 51.50 -2.90
N CYS A 158 16.00 50.76 -1.84
CA CYS A 158 15.05 50.49 -0.76
C CYS A 158 14.85 51.74 0.09
N ARG A 159 13.62 52.27 0.11
CA ARG A 159 13.29 53.49 0.91
C ARG A 159 13.54 53.33 2.41
N THR A 160 13.39 52.12 2.93
CA THR A 160 13.59 51.80 4.35
C THR A 160 15.05 51.48 4.67
N CYS A 161 15.66 50.55 3.93
CA CYS A 161 17.02 50.06 4.21
C CYS A 161 18.14 50.93 3.62
N LYS A 162 17.81 51.89 2.75
CA LYS A 162 18.74 52.91 2.18
C LYS A 162 19.91 52.36 1.36
N PHE A 163 19.76 51.19 0.74
CA PHE A 163 20.70 50.66 -0.25
C PHE A 163 19.97 50.19 -1.52
N LEU A 164 20.72 50.00 -2.60
CA LEU A 164 20.23 49.43 -3.86
C LEU A 164 19.73 48.01 -3.64
N LYS A 165 18.51 47.68 -4.11
CA LYS A 165 17.95 46.34 -3.95
C LYS A 165 18.64 45.38 -4.92
N PRO A 166 19.35 44.34 -4.44
CA PRO A 166 19.85 43.28 -5.31
C PRO A 166 18.73 42.64 -6.12
N ALA A 167 19.05 42.10 -7.29
CA ALA A 167 18.09 41.32 -8.08
C ALA A 167 17.50 40.16 -7.24
N ARG A 168 16.24 39.82 -7.49
CA ARG A 168 15.49 38.80 -6.73
C ARG A 168 15.27 39.12 -5.23
N SER A 169 15.63 40.31 -4.76
CA SER A 169 15.38 40.73 -3.37
C SER A 169 14.04 41.47 -3.19
N LYS A 170 13.52 41.46 -1.96
CA LYS A 170 12.33 42.23 -1.57
C LYS A 170 12.43 42.73 -0.13
N HIS A 171 11.94 43.94 0.10
CA HIS A 171 11.74 44.44 1.46
C HIS A 171 10.47 43.82 2.06
N CYS A 172 10.61 43.09 3.16
CA CYS A 172 9.48 42.58 3.91
C CYS A 172 9.07 43.60 4.98
N GLY A 173 7.83 44.11 4.92
CA GLY A 173 7.30 45.05 5.91
C GLY A 173 7.19 44.45 7.33
N LEU A 174 6.96 43.14 7.44
CA LEU A 174 6.88 42.42 8.72
C LEU A 174 8.27 42.26 9.35
N CYS A 175 9.27 41.82 8.58
CA CYS A 175 10.65 41.70 9.07
C CYS A 175 11.40 43.02 9.14
N LYS A 176 10.88 44.08 8.50
CA LYS A 176 11.50 45.42 8.37
C LYS A 176 12.90 45.38 7.76
N ARG A 177 13.17 44.38 6.91
CA ARG A 177 14.47 44.11 6.27
C ARG A 177 14.29 43.68 4.82
N CYS A 178 15.29 43.95 3.99
CA CYS A 178 15.38 43.34 2.67
C CYS A 178 15.87 41.90 2.80
N VAL A 179 15.26 40.98 2.04
CA VAL A 179 15.59 39.56 2.01
C VAL A 179 16.05 39.21 0.60
N ALA A 180 17.18 38.51 0.48
CA ALA A 180 17.71 37.99 -0.78
C ALA A 180 16.91 36.79 -1.27
N LYS A 181 16.72 36.66 -2.60
CA LYS A 181 15.88 35.64 -3.24
C LYS A 181 14.56 35.44 -2.48
N ALA A 182 13.88 36.55 -2.19
CA ALA A 182 12.75 36.56 -1.27
C ALA A 182 11.56 35.82 -1.85
N ASP A 183 11.13 34.74 -1.19
CA ASP A 183 9.97 33.96 -1.62
C ASP A 183 8.67 34.54 -1.05
N HIS A 184 8.50 34.46 0.26
CA HIS A 184 7.38 35.06 0.98
C HIS A 184 7.72 35.27 2.45
N HIS A 185 6.85 35.98 3.18
CA HIS A 185 6.87 35.96 4.63
C HIS A 185 5.93 34.87 5.12
N CYS A 186 6.45 33.90 5.85
CA CYS A 186 5.68 32.79 6.35
C CYS A 186 5.37 33.00 7.83
N VAL A 187 4.09 33.21 8.13
CA VAL A 187 3.61 33.39 9.51
C VAL A 187 3.80 32.13 10.36
N PHE A 188 3.84 30.94 9.75
CA PHE A 188 4.02 29.65 10.44
C PHE A 188 5.44 29.38 10.92
N ILE A 189 6.43 30.13 10.42
CA ILE A 189 7.82 30.12 10.94
C ILE A 189 8.21 31.48 11.53
N ASN A 190 7.26 32.42 11.59
CA ASN A 190 7.47 33.81 12.02
C ASN A 190 8.72 34.47 11.39
N SER A 191 9.03 34.14 10.15
CA SER A 191 10.23 34.57 9.42
C SER A 191 9.96 34.63 7.92
N CYS A 192 10.84 35.28 7.19
CA CYS A 192 10.81 35.17 5.73
C CYS A 192 11.33 33.80 5.29
N VAL A 193 10.86 33.35 4.13
CA VAL A 193 11.48 32.28 3.35
C VAL A 193 12.26 32.96 2.24
N GLY A 194 13.57 32.70 2.17
CA GLY A 194 14.47 33.32 1.21
C GLY A 194 15.71 32.46 0.95
N TYR A 195 16.76 33.09 0.40
CA TYR A 195 18.00 32.43 0.00
C TYR A 195 18.56 31.47 1.07
N GLY A 196 18.64 31.90 2.33
CA GLY A 196 19.35 31.17 3.39
C GLY A 196 18.56 30.06 4.10
N ASN A 197 17.22 30.00 3.94
CA ASN A 197 16.38 29.05 4.68
C ASN A 197 15.31 28.32 3.84
N GLN A 198 15.30 28.51 2.51
CA GLN A 198 14.34 27.84 1.62
C GLN A 198 14.38 26.30 1.74
N HIS A 199 15.57 25.71 1.88
CA HIS A 199 15.72 24.26 2.05
C HIS A 199 15.13 23.75 3.37
N TRP A 200 15.31 24.47 4.49
CA TRP A 200 14.67 24.14 5.76
C TRP A 200 13.14 24.21 5.69
N PHE A 201 12.62 25.21 4.98
CA PHE A 201 11.19 25.32 4.74
C PHE A 201 10.65 24.13 3.92
N ILE A 202 11.37 23.69 2.90
CA ILE A 202 11.02 22.48 2.13
C ILE A 202 11.06 21.22 3.00
N LEU A 203 12.09 21.04 3.84
CA LEU A 203 12.19 19.90 4.76
C LEU A 203 11.07 19.90 5.82
N LEU A 204 10.66 21.08 6.29
CA LEU A 204 9.48 21.25 7.15
C LEU A 204 8.21 20.79 6.43
N LEU A 205 8.01 21.18 5.16
CA LEU A 205 6.85 20.74 4.39
C LEU A 205 6.85 19.23 4.15
N ILE A 206 8.00 18.64 3.80
CA ILE A 206 8.17 17.19 3.60
C ILE A 206 7.81 16.44 4.88
N SER A 207 8.46 16.78 6.00
CA SER A 207 8.24 16.10 7.28
C SER A 207 6.80 16.26 7.77
N THR A 208 6.20 17.45 7.64
CA THR A 208 4.79 17.69 8.00
C THR A 208 3.84 16.90 7.10
N ALA A 209 4.12 16.80 5.80
CA ALA A 209 3.32 15.99 4.87
C ALA A 209 3.34 14.50 5.28
N PHE A 210 4.52 13.97 5.57
CA PHE A 210 4.67 12.60 6.07
C PHE A 210 3.96 12.39 7.41
N LEU A 211 4.08 13.31 8.37
CA LEU A 211 3.35 13.23 9.64
C LEU A 211 1.83 13.15 9.42
N CYS A 212 1.26 14.04 8.61
CA CYS A 212 -0.18 14.09 8.37
C CYS A 212 -0.67 12.83 7.62
N THR A 213 0.02 12.43 6.54
CA THR A 213 -0.35 11.25 5.77
C THR A 213 -0.20 9.97 6.59
N TYR A 214 0.93 9.79 7.26
CA TYR A 214 1.19 8.58 8.03
C TYR A 214 0.29 8.48 9.26
N GLY A 215 0.14 9.56 10.03
CA GLY A 215 -0.76 9.60 11.19
C GLY A 215 -2.22 9.36 10.81
N GLY A 216 -2.69 10.00 9.72
CA GLY A 216 -4.03 9.76 9.19
C GLY A 216 -4.23 8.30 8.74
N PHE A 217 -3.31 7.77 7.92
CA PHE A 217 -3.39 6.39 7.42
C PHE A 217 -3.31 5.35 8.53
N LEU A 218 -2.37 5.48 9.47
CA LEU A 218 -2.21 4.57 10.59
C LEU A 218 -3.47 4.56 11.46
N GLY A 219 -4.00 5.73 11.77
CA GLY A 219 -5.22 5.88 12.54
C GLY A 219 -6.45 5.27 11.87
N LEU A 220 -6.69 5.59 10.60
CA LEU A 220 -7.78 5.00 9.82
C LEU A 220 -7.63 3.48 9.69
N SER A 221 -6.40 2.96 9.61
CA SER A 221 -6.14 1.52 9.57
C SER A 221 -6.50 0.84 10.89
N ILE A 222 -6.12 1.42 12.03
CA ILE A 222 -6.48 0.91 13.37
C ILE A 222 -8.01 0.93 13.55
N ILE A 223 -8.68 2.01 13.12
CA ILE A 223 -10.14 2.11 13.16
C ILE A 223 -10.78 1.07 12.25
N THR A 224 -10.25 0.85 11.05
CA THR A 224 -10.76 -0.14 10.09
C THR A 224 -10.74 -1.55 10.70
N VAL A 225 -9.63 -1.96 11.31
CA VAL A 225 -9.53 -3.27 12.00
C VAL A 225 -10.58 -3.39 13.11
N ARG A 226 -10.90 -2.29 13.79
CA ARG A 226 -11.93 -2.27 14.83
C ARG A 226 -13.34 -2.42 14.25
N VAL A 227 -13.68 -1.66 13.20
CA VAL A 227 -14.99 -1.72 12.53
C VAL A 227 -15.21 -3.09 11.89
N GLN A 228 -14.16 -3.69 11.30
CA GLN A 228 -14.20 -5.03 10.73
C GLN A 228 -14.62 -6.11 11.73
N ARG A 229 -14.39 -5.93 13.04
CA ARG A 229 -14.86 -6.87 14.08
C ARG A 229 -16.38 -6.89 14.23
N TYR A 230 -17.07 -5.80 13.88
CA TYR A 230 -18.52 -5.66 14.00
C TYR A 230 -19.22 -5.72 12.65
N THR A 231 -18.51 -5.46 11.56
CA THR A 231 -19.04 -5.55 10.19
C THR A 231 -18.00 -6.25 9.31
N PRO A 232 -18.04 -7.59 9.25
CA PRO A 232 -17.16 -8.38 8.38
C PRO A 232 -17.32 -7.94 6.92
N GLY A 233 -16.22 -7.67 6.23
CA GLY A 233 -16.22 -7.09 4.87
C GLY A 233 -16.13 -5.55 4.82
N TRP A 234 -16.05 -4.88 5.96
CA TRP A 234 -15.70 -3.45 6.01
C TRP A 234 -14.28 -3.21 5.45
N SER A 235 -14.09 -2.12 4.72
CA SER A 235 -12.77 -1.73 4.23
C SER A 235 -12.65 -0.20 4.23
N VAL A 236 -11.42 0.30 4.02
CA VAL A 236 -11.17 1.75 3.90
C VAL A 236 -11.91 2.37 2.71
N TRP A 237 -12.30 1.55 1.73
CA TRP A 237 -13.14 1.93 0.60
C TRP A 237 -14.53 1.32 0.74
N LYS A 238 -15.56 2.03 0.29
CA LYS A 238 -16.95 1.56 0.40
C LYS A 238 -17.14 0.22 -0.33
N PRO A 239 -17.53 -0.88 0.36
CA PRO A 239 -17.84 -2.14 -0.30
C PRO A 239 -19.03 -1.99 -1.27
N ARG A 240 -19.06 -2.79 -2.34
CA ARG A 240 -20.10 -2.70 -3.40
C ARG A 240 -21.52 -2.94 -2.87
N GLY A 241 -21.68 -3.80 -1.87
CA GLY A 241 -22.99 -4.12 -1.27
C GLY A 241 -23.50 -3.17 -0.17
N MET A 242 -22.75 -2.13 0.19
CA MET A 242 -23.08 -1.24 1.31
C MET A 242 -23.61 0.11 0.84
N THR A 243 -24.68 0.61 1.47
CA THR A 243 -25.18 1.97 1.18
C THR A 243 -24.23 3.05 1.74
N VAL A 244 -24.26 4.25 1.16
CA VAL A 244 -23.42 5.37 1.63
C VAL A 244 -23.73 5.73 3.09
N SER A 245 -24.99 5.65 3.51
CA SER A 245 -25.40 5.91 4.89
C SER A 245 -24.80 4.88 5.87
N GLN A 246 -24.85 3.59 5.55
CA GLN A 246 -24.22 2.54 6.36
C GLN A 246 -22.70 2.70 6.40
N TYR A 247 -22.09 3.09 5.28
CA TYR A 247 -20.66 3.33 5.19
C TYR A 247 -20.21 4.59 5.93
N LEU A 248 -21.02 5.64 5.99
CA LEU A 248 -20.73 6.80 6.83
C LEU A 248 -20.99 6.48 8.31
N ALA A 249 -22.00 5.65 8.61
CA ALA A 249 -22.32 5.23 9.96
C ALA A 249 -21.21 4.37 10.57
N GLY A 250 -20.63 3.42 9.83
CA GLY A 250 -19.52 2.61 10.35
C GLY A 250 -18.22 3.40 10.56
N TRP A 251 -17.91 4.38 9.69
CA TRP A 251 -16.82 5.33 9.96
C TRP A 251 -17.12 6.20 11.17
N GLY A 252 -18.33 6.72 11.29
CA GLY A 252 -18.77 7.51 12.43
C GLY A 252 -18.68 6.73 13.74
N TRP A 253 -19.13 5.47 13.74
CA TRP A 253 -19.05 4.57 14.88
C TRP A 253 -17.59 4.26 15.25
N GLY A 254 -16.73 3.93 14.27
CA GLY A 254 -15.31 3.65 14.51
C GLY A 254 -14.52 4.86 15.04
N ILE A 255 -14.88 6.07 14.60
CA ILE A 255 -14.31 7.32 15.12
C ILE A 255 -14.83 7.61 16.54
N GLN A 256 -16.09 7.31 16.84
CA GLN A 256 -16.70 7.52 18.15
C GLN A 256 -16.22 6.52 19.22
N ASP A 257 -15.85 5.28 18.84
CA ASP A 257 -15.27 4.28 19.75
C ASP A 257 -14.00 4.81 20.44
N ASN A 258 -13.23 5.65 19.74
CA ASN A 258 -12.09 6.36 20.31
C ASN A 258 -11.99 7.77 19.73
N VAL A 259 -12.76 8.70 20.30
CA VAL A 259 -12.87 10.08 19.81
C VAL A 259 -11.51 10.77 19.69
N ASN A 260 -10.59 10.53 20.63
CA ASN A 260 -9.28 11.18 20.63
C ASN A 260 -8.44 10.73 19.43
N MET A 261 -8.30 9.42 19.23
CA MET A 261 -7.58 8.87 18.09
C MET A 261 -8.29 9.20 16.78
N GLY A 262 -9.61 9.00 16.72
CA GLY A 262 -10.43 9.21 15.53
C GLY A 262 -10.46 10.66 15.04
N ALA A 263 -10.60 11.62 15.95
CA ALA A 263 -10.58 13.05 15.61
C ALA A 263 -9.19 13.47 15.10
N SER A 264 -8.10 13.06 15.77
CA SER A 264 -6.74 13.37 15.31
C SER A 264 -6.42 12.72 13.95
N SER A 265 -6.84 11.47 13.73
CA SER A 265 -6.64 10.79 12.44
C SER A 265 -7.44 11.43 11.31
N LEU A 266 -8.68 11.83 11.58
CA LEU A 266 -9.50 12.54 10.60
C LEU A 266 -8.89 13.91 10.27
N LEU A 267 -8.47 14.66 11.28
CA LEU A 267 -7.79 15.95 11.07
C LEU A 267 -6.54 15.77 10.21
N ALA A 268 -5.67 14.82 10.54
CA ALA A 268 -4.45 14.53 9.80
C ALA A 268 -4.72 14.08 8.34
N ALA A 269 -5.75 13.26 8.13
CA ALA A 269 -6.16 12.83 6.80
C ALA A 269 -6.69 13.99 5.95
N LEU A 270 -7.45 14.91 6.55
CA LEU A 270 -8.01 16.07 5.86
C LEU A 270 -6.98 17.19 5.61
N THR A 271 -5.97 17.33 6.46
CA THR A 271 -4.88 18.31 6.27
C THR A 271 -3.82 17.82 5.28
N SER A 272 -3.64 16.51 5.14
CA SER A 272 -2.63 15.91 4.27
C SER A 272 -2.63 16.47 2.83
N PRO A 273 -3.77 16.54 2.09
CA PRO A 273 -3.80 17.10 0.73
C PRO A 273 -3.33 18.56 0.65
N LEU A 274 -3.63 19.37 1.68
CA LEU A 274 -3.22 20.78 1.72
C LEU A 274 -1.69 20.91 1.81
N VAL A 275 -1.07 20.13 2.71
CA VAL A 275 0.39 20.17 2.90
C VAL A 275 1.10 19.61 1.66
N TRP A 276 0.59 18.54 1.07
CA TRP A 276 1.10 18.01 -0.20
C TRP A 276 0.96 19.02 -1.34
N GLY A 277 -0.16 19.72 -1.45
CA GLY A 277 -0.36 20.75 -2.45
C GLY A 277 0.65 21.89 -2.31
N LEU A 278 0.90 22.36 -1.09
CA LEU A 278 1.91 23.39 -0.81
C LEU A 278 3.33 22.88 -1.11
N LEU A 279 3.66 21.65 -0.73
CA LEU A 279 4.96 21.02 -1.02
C LEU A 279 5.19 20.89 -2.53
N LEU A 280 4.23 20.32 -3.27
CA LEU A 280 4.33 20.13 -4.72
C LEU A 280 4.43 21.47 -5.44
N TYR A 281 3.67 22.48 -5.01
CA TYR A 281 3.80 23.82 -5.55
C TYR A 281 5.18 24.41 -5.28
N THR A 282 5.71 24.28 -4.06
CA THR A 282 7.05 24.78 -3.72
C THR A 282 8.13 24.06 -4.53
N LEU A 283 8.02 22.73 -4.71
CA LEU A 283 8.93 21.96 -5.55
C LEU A 283 8.83 22.35 -7.04
N TYR A 284 7.62 22.66 -7.52
CA TYR A 284 7.42 23.20 -8.86
C TYR A 284 8.09 24.58 -9.05
N LEU A 285 7.99 25.45 -8.05
CA LEU A 285 8.69 26.74 -8.09
C LEU A 285 10.21 26.56 -8.12
N VAL A 286 10.75 25.64 -7.32
CA VAL A 286 12.17 25.26 -7.33
C VAL A 286 12.57 24.70 -8.70
N TYR A 287 11.74 23.82 -9.27
CA TYR A 287 11.92 23.26 -10.61
C TYR A 287 12.02 24.37 -11.67
N CYS A 288 11.12 25.35 -11.64
CA CYS A 288 11.12 26.50 -12.54
C CYS A 288 12.17 27.58 -12.20
N GLY A 289 13.01 27.36 -11.18
CA GLY A 289 14.00 28.34 -10.73
C GLY A 289 13.39 29.66 -10.24
N THR A 290 12.10 29.70 -9.90
CA THR A 290 11.34 30.91 -9.56
C THR A 290 10.86 30.91 -8.10
N THR A 291 10.49 32.08 -7.60
CA THR A 291 9.91 32.25 -6.26
C THR A 291 8.43 32.59 -6.33
N THR A 292 7.71 32.42 -5.22
CA THR A 292 6.31 32.86 -5.08
C THR A 292 6.18 34.36 -5.38
N ASN A 293 7.13 35.17 -4.91
CA ASN A 293 7.16 36.60 -5.17
C ASN A 293 7.33 36.94 -6.66
N GLU A 294 8.18 36.22 -7.37
CA GLU A 294 8.37 36.38 -8.82
C GLU A 294 7.14 35.93 -9.60
N THR A 295 6.52 34.81 -9.21
CA THR A 295 5.27 34.31 -9.82
C THR A 295 4.15 35.37 -9.77
N LEU A 296 4.04 36.10 -8.66
CA LEU A 296 3.08 37.20 -8.55
C LEU A 296 3.40 38.34 -9.54
N LYS A 297 4.67 38.72 -9.67
CA LYS A 297 5.06 39.75 -10.66
C LYS A 297 4.81 39.29 -12.09
N TRP A 298 5.07 38.02 -12.40
CA TRP A 298 4.75 37.45 -13.71
C TRP A 298 3.26 37.47 -14.00
N SER A 299 2.42 37.28 -12.97
CA SER A 299 0.97 37.40 -13.14
C SER A 299 0.53 38.83 -13.47
N ASP A 300 1.15 39.84 -12.87
CA ASP A 300 0.89 41.25 -13.19
C ASP A 300 1.32 41.56 -14.64
N TRP A 301 2.53 41.12 -15.05
CA TRP A 301 3.00 41.25 -16.43
C TRP A 301 2.07 40.60 -17.45
N LYS A 302 1.48 39.44 -17.13
CA LYS A 302 0.51 38.78 -18.02
C LYS A 302 -0.73 39.65 -18.25
N GLU A 303 -1.17 40.40 -17.25
CA GLU A 303 -2.28 41.35 -17.41
C GLU A 303 -1.87 42.56 -18.25
N ASP A 304 -0.69 43.14 -17.97
CA ASP A 304 -0.17 44.28 -18.74
C ASP A 304 0.05 43.94 -20.22
N MET A 305 0.54 42.73 -20.52
CA MET A 305 0.67 42.22 -21.90
C MET A 305 -0.70 42.06 -22.58
N ARG A 306 -1.68 41.49 -21.86
CA ARG A 306 -3.05 41.31 -22.40
C ARG A 306 -3.71 42.65 -22.68
N ASP A 307 -3.48 43.64 -21.83
CA ASP A 307 -4.03 44.99 -21.96
C ASP A 307 -3.21 45.84 -22.97
N GLY A 308 -2.11 45.29 -23.50
CA GLY A 308 -1.31 45.88 -24.57
C GLY A 308 -0.28 46.90 -24.07
N PHE A 309 0.07 46.91 -22.79
CA PHE A 309 0.97 47.91 -22.21
C PHE A 309 2.46 47.49 -22.18
N ALA A 310 2.77 46.24 -22.51
CA ALA A 310 4.13 45.70 -22.45
C ALA A 310 4.89 45.81 -23.78
N PHE A 311 6.14 46.29 -23.71
CA PHE A 311 7.05 46.40 -24.85
C PHE A 311 8.43 45.85 -24.50
N ARG A 312 9.06 45.15 -25.45
CA ARG A 312 10.41 44.61 -25.35
C ARG A 312 11.35 45.19 -26.38
N ARG A 313 12.65 45.14 -26.10
CA ARG A 313 13.74 45.49 -27.03
C ARG A 313 14.97 44.63 -26.72
N SER A 314 15.82 44.40 -27.71
CA SER A 314 17.04 43.59 -27.56
C SER A 314 18.10 44.28 -26.72
N MET A 315 18.89 43.51 -25.97
CA MET A 315 20.02 44.00 -25.20
C MET A 315 21.33 43.32 -25.67
N PRO A 316 22.35 44.10 -26.07
CA PRO A 316 23.61 43.54 -26.55
C PRO A 316 24.40 42.88 -25.43
N ALA A 317 24.97 41.70 -25.70
CA ALA A 317 25.74 40.91 -24.73
C ALA A 317 27.00 41.63 -24.22
N ASN A 318 27.62 42.49 -25.05
CA ASN A 318 28.82 43.25 -24.71
C ASN A 318 28.54 44.67 -24.19
N ARG A 319 27.36 44.92 -23.61
CA ARG A 319 27.00 46.25 -23.09
C ARG A 319 27.94 46.73 -21.99
N GLN A 320 28.20 48.03 -21.94
CA GLN A 320 28.88 48.64 -20.80
C GLN A 320 27.90 48.77 -19.62
N LYS A 321 28.15 48.04 -18.53
CA LYS A 321 27.34 48.09 -17.31
C LYS A 321 27.61 49.37 -16.53
N ASN A 322 26.58 49.97 -15.93
CA ASN A 322 26.74 51.10 -15.03
C ASN A 322 27.05 50.62 -13.61
N GLU A 323 28.33 50.61 -13.23
CA GLU A 323 28.82 50.11 -11.93
C GLU A 323 28.22 50.83 -10.71
N ARG A 324 27.56 51.99 -10.90
CA ARG A 324 26.86 52.68 -9.79
C ARG A 324 25.57 51.99 -9.38
N VAL A 325 24.94 51.24 -10.28
CA VAL A 325 23.61 50.63 -10.08
C VAL A 325 23.59 49.13 -10.35
N GLU A 326 24.60 48.63 -11.06
CA GLU A 326 24.79 47.23 -11.41
C GLU A 326 26.15 46.72 -10.92
N PRO A 327 26.26 45.44 -10.53
CA PRO A 327 27.56 44.84 -10.25
C PRO A 327 28.37 44.67 -11.54
N ARG A 328 29.69 44.88 -11.46
CA ARG A 328 30.61 44.66 -12.59
C ARG A 328 30.61 43.22 -13.08
N PHE A 329 30.47 42.27 -12.16
CA PHE A 329 30.41 40.83 -12.41
C PHE A 329 29.36 40.17 -11.51
N THR A 330 28.69 39.14 -12.03
CA THR A 330 27.76 38.31 -11.26
C THR A 330 28.16 36.84 -11.31
N ARG A 331 27.89 36.11 -10.23
CA ARG A 331 28.13 34.66 -10.14
C ARG A 331 27.15 33.84 -11.00
N TRP A 332 26.09 34.45 -11.50
CA TRP A 332 25.14 33.81 -12.41
C TRP A 332 25.77 33.60 -13.79
N PRO A 333 25.59 32.44 -14.44
CA PRO A 333 26.30 32.11 -15.67
C PRO A 333 25.70 32.71 -16.95
N VAL A 334 24.52 33.34 -16.88
CA VAL A 334 23.81 33.92 -18.03
C VAL A 334 23.65 35.42 -17.82
N GLU A 335 23.83 36.19 -18.90
CA GLU A 335 23.62 37.65 -18.93
C GLU A 335 22.29 38.00 -19.60
N VAL A 336 21.78 39.19 -19.28
CA VAL A 336 20.52 39.70 -19.83
C VAL A 336 20.61 39.98 -21.33
N GLN A 337 19.63 39.50 -22.11
CA GLN A 337 19.55 39.68 -23.58
C GLN A 337 18.36 40.52 -24.04
N GLN A 338 17.49 40.94 -23.13
CA GLN A 338 16.31 41.74 -23.43
C GLN A 338 16.01 42.75 -22.33
N VAL A 339 15.27 43.80 -22.68
CA VAL A 339 14.62 44.71 -21.73
C VAL A 339 13.12 44.67 -21.99
N ILE A 340 12.32 44.72 -20.92
CA ILE A 340 10.87 44.87 -21.03
C ILE A 340 10.41 46.03 -20.14
N VAL A 341 9.53 46.86 -20.67
CA VAL A 341 8.95 48.00 -19.96
C VAL A 341 7.45 48.07 -20.19
N THR A 342 6.74 48.68 -19.25
CA THR A 342 5.32 48.98 -19.38
C THR A 342 5.09 50.47 -19.64
N THR A 343 4.13 50.80 -20.50
CA THR A 343 3.69 52.18 -20.74
C THR A 343 2.23 52.37 -20.32
N GLN A 344 1.91 53.55 -19.78
CA GLN A 344 0.55 53.84 -19.28
C GLN A 344 -0.44 54.20 -20.39
N ASP A 345 0.07 54.60 -21.56
CA ASP A 345 -0.70 55.04 -22.72
C ASP A 345 -0.82 53.95 -23.80
N GLY A 346 -0.16 52.80 -23.60
CA GLY A 346 -0.11 51.71 -24.58
C GLY A 346 0.61 52.08 -25.88
N GLN A 347 1.39 53.14 -25.88
CA GLN A 347 2.29 53.50 -26.98
C GLN A 347 3.72 53.03 -26.68
N PRO A 348 4.55 52.76 -27.70
CA PRO A 348 5.93 52.39 -27.48
C PRO A 348 6.68 53.52 -26.73
N PRO A 349 7.61 53.18 -25.81
CA PRO A 349 8.38 54.17 -25.08
C PRO A 349 9.12 55.14 -26.00
N LYS A 350 9.08 56.44 -25.68
CA LYS A 350 9.83 57.47 -26.41
C LYS A 350 11.33 57.35 -26.11
N ASP A 351 12.18 57.40 -27.14
CA ASP A 351 13.64 57.21 -27.00
C ASP A 351 14.34 58.29 -26.14
N GLU A 352 13.68 59.43 -25.89
CA GLU A 352 14.14 60.48 -24.97
C GLU A 352 14.33 59.99 -23.52
N LEU A 353 13.65 58.90 -23.13
CA LEU A 353 13.70 58.33 -21.78
C LEU A 353 14.96 57.46 -21.52
N ARG A 354 15.86 57.30 -22.51
CA ARG A 354 17.15 56.55 -22.41
C ARG A 354 17.04 55.19 -21.72
N TYR A 355 16.02 54.40 -22.08
CA TYR A 355 15.98 52.99 -21.67
C TYR A 355 17.13 52.21 -22.34
N PRO A 356 17.77 51.25 -21.63
CA PRO A 356 18.86 50.46 -22.17
C PRO A 356 18.38 49.48 -23.25
N GLY A 357 19.18 49.22 -24.29
CA GLY A 357 18.85 48.29 -25.39
C GLY A 357 18.99 48.92 -26.77
N GLU A 358 18.97 48.10 -27.81
CA GLU A 358 19.15 48.49 -29.22
C GLU A 358 17.99 47.98 -30.09
N GLY A 359 17.66 48.72 -31.16
CA GLY A 359 16.58 48.37 -32.10
C GLY A 359 15.24 49.07 -31.81
N ASP A 360 14.17 48.64 -32.49
CA ASP A 360 12.82 49.18 -32.29
C ASP A 360 12.10 48.52 -31.09
N TRP A 361 11.09 49.18 -30.53
CA TRP A 361 10.26 48.60 -29.47
C TRP A 361 9.21 47.64 -30.07
N GLU A 362 9.25 46.39 -29.65
CA GLU A 362 8.27 45.37 -30.02
C GLU A 362 7.22 45.22 -28.92
N ARG A 363 5.93 45.22 -29.28
CA ARG A 363 4.86 44.97 -28.31
C ARG A 363 4.78 43.48 -27.98
N VAL A 364 4.65 43.15 -26.69
CA VAL A 364 4.58 41.77 -26.19
C VAL A 364 3.17 41.44 -25.74
N TRP A 365 2.64 40.34 -26.26
CA TRP A 365 1.27 39.89 -25.96
C TRP A 365 1.20 38.67 -25.05
N ASN A 366 2.26 37.84 -25.04
CA ASN A 366 2.29 36.60 -24.28
C ASN A 366 3.59 36.45 -23.50
N LEU A 367 3.49 35.78 -22.35
CA LEU A 367 4.66 35.44 -21.52
C LEU A 367 5.65 34.50 -22.22
N SER A 368 5.19 33.70 -23.19
CA SER A 368 6.04 32.81 -23.99
C SER A 368 7.09 33.56 -24.81
N ASP A 369 6.83 34.83 -25.08
CA ASP A 369 7.69 35.68 -25.90
C ASP A 369 8.73 36.41 -25.04
N VAL A 370 8.78 36.09 -23.73
CA VAL A 370 9.67 36.69 -22.74
C VAL A 370 10.60 35.63 -22.17
N GLU A 371 11.90 35.85 -22.34
CA GLU A 371 12.93 35.03 -21.70
C GLU A 371 13.02 35.30 -20.19
N ASN A 372 12.89 34.25 -19.37
CA ASN A 372 13.14 34.33 -17.94
C ASN A 372 14.62 34.02 -17.65
N LEU A 373 15.43 35.05 -17.41
CA LEU A 373 16.88 34.95 -17.15
C LEU A 373 17.26 33.98 -16.01
N TYR A 374 16.35 33.76 -15.06
CA TYR A 374 16.62 32.89 -13.90
C TYR A 374 16.17 31.45 -14.10
N ASP A 375 15.51 31.12 -15.21
CA ASP A 375 15.12 29.75 -15.56
C ASP A 375 16.25 29.09 -16.35
N MET A 376 17.03 28.24 -15.67
CA MET A 376 18.17 27.52 -16.28
C MET A 376 17.85 26.06 -16.64
N GLY A 377 16.59 25.62 -16.49
CA GLY A 377 16.23 24.21 -16.59
C GLY A 377 16.81 23.32 -15.46
N LEU A 378 16.33 22.07 -15.38
CA LEU A 378 16.53 21.19 -14.21
C LEU A 378 18.00 20.79 -13.95
N GLU A 379 18.84 20.67 -14.97
CA GLU A 379 20.18 20.06 -14.84
C GLU A 379 21.25 21.08 -14.38
N LEU A 380 21.03 22.38 -14.63
CA LEU A 380 21.92 23.45 -14.13
C LEU A 380 21.62 23.84 -12.67
N VAL A 381 20.38 23.65 -12.20
CA VAL A 381 19.97 23.95 -10.80
C VAL A 381 20.64 23.00 -9.80
N LEU A 382 20.92 21.76 -10.17
CA LEU A 382 21.60 20.77 -9.31
C LEU A 382 23.12 20.94 -9.24
N VAL A 383 23.72 21.73 -10.15
CA VAL A 383 25.18 21.92 -10.26
C VAL A 383 25.63 23.27 -9.70
N SER A 384 24.71 24.21 -9.47
CA SER A 384 25.02 25.63 -9.22
C SER A 384 24.73 26.15 -7.81
N GLU A 385 24.73 25.30 -6.77
CA GLU A 385 24.86 25.78 -5.38
C GLU A 385 26.33 26.08 -5.07
N PRO A 386 26.73 27.35 -4.81
CA PRO A 386 28.08 27.65 -4.42
C PRO A 386 28.27 27.29 -2.94
N HIS A 387 29.01 26.23 -2.66
CA HIS A 387 29.69 26.07 -1.37
C HIS A 387 30.56 27.31 -1.13
N ALA A 388 30.22 28.10 -0.11
CA ALA A 388 30.99 29.27 0.31
C ALA A 388 31.15 29.26 1.83
N GLU A 389 32.11 28.45 2.30
CA GLU A 389 32.88 28.76 3.51
C GLU A 389 34.34 28.45 3.17
N GLY A 390 35.11 29.49 2.86
CA GLY A 390 36.51 29.40 2.48
C GLY A 390 36.85 30.44 1.42
N ASP A 391 37.55 31.48 1.86
CA ASP A 391 38.29 32.45 1.06
C ASP A 391 37.51 33.36 0.13
N LEU A 392 37.20 34.56 0.64
CA LEU A 392 37.19 35.82 -0.11
C LEU A 392 37.25 37.00 0.88
N GLN A 393 38.39 37.15 1.56
CA GLN A 393 38.73 38.38 2.29
C GLN A 393 40.00 39.06 1.75
N ALA A 394 40.37 38.78 0.50
CA ALA A 394 41.53 39.37 -0.16
C ALA A 394 41.18 39.84 -1.57
N ASP A 395 40.39 40.91 -1.71
CA ASP A 395 40.67 41.97 -2.70
C ASP A 395 39.82 43.25 -2.56
N CYS A 396 39.66 43.77 -1.34
CA CYS A 396 39.04 45.08 -1.11
C CYS A 396 39.76 45.83 0.02
N ARG A 397 41.06 46.10 -0.13
CA ARG A 397 41.79 47.09 0.69
C ARG A 397 42.84 47.82 -0.14
N SER A 398 42.42 48.84 -0.87
CA SER A 398 43.29 49.92 -1.35
C SER A 398 43.05 51.19 -0.51
N THR A 399 43.48 51.17 0.74
CA THR A 399 43.81 52.37 1.51
C THR A 399 44.97 52.05 2.46
N THR A 400 45.99 52.90 2.42
CA THR A 400 47.32 52.86 3.04
C THR A 400 47.41 52.53 4.55
N PRO A 401 48.56 52.06 5.06
CA PRO A 401 48.70 51.43 6.39
C PRO A 401 49.17 52.40 7.50
N VAL A 402 48.74 52.15 8.74
CA VAL A 402 49.39 52.66 9.96
C VAL A 402 49.67 51.49 10.91
N HIS A 403 50.97 51.27 11.13
CA HIS A 403 51.71 50.68 12.26
C HIS A 403 51.05 49.71 13.27
N GLY A 404 51.76 48.60 13.56
CA GLY A 404 51.79 47.99 14.91
C GLY A 404 52.01 46.46 14.98
N TYR A 405 53.26 46.03 15.06
CA TYR A 405 53.79 44.69 15.45
C TYR A 405 53.33 44.19 16.85
N PRO A 406 53.76 43.02 17.39
CA PRO A 406 54.21 41.72 16.84
C PRO A 406 53.60 40.49 17.59
N GLY A 407 53.76 39.25 17.08
CA GLY A 407 53.52 38.07 17.94
C GLY A 407 53.55 36.68 17.29
N LEU A 408 54.75 36.13 17.15
CA LEU A 408 55.13 34.70 17.13
C LEU A 408 54.53 33.72 16.11
N SER A 409 55.41 33.44 15.16
CA SER A 409 55.58 32.27 14.30
C SER A 409 55.70 30.89 14.99
N THR A 410 55.48 29.86 14.15
CA THR A 410 56.04 28.49 14.10
C THR A 410 54.93 27.42 14.29
N TRP A 411 54.61 26.50 13.36
CA TRP A 411 55.40 25.66 12.46
C TRP A 411 54.58 25.17 11.23
N MET A 412 55.29 24.79 10.15
CA MET A 412 54.92 24.00 8.94
C MET A 412 54.55 24.74 7.62
N PRO A 413 55.10 24.30 6.46
CA PRO A 413 55.10 25.05 5.21
C PRO A 413 53.80 24.93 4.40
N ALA A 414 53.38 26.03 3.79
CA ALA A 414 52.26 26.15 2.86
C ALA A 414 52.61 25.61 1.46
N SER A 415 52.76 24.29 1.37
CA SER A 415 52.84 23.56 0.09
C SER A 415 51.99 22.30 0.08
N MET A 416 50.93 22.25 0.90
CA MET A 416 50.15 21.03 1.09
C MET A 416 48.65 21.28 1.32
N ILE A 417 48.05 22.25 0.62
CA ILE A 417 46.59 22.42 0.63
C ILE A 417 46.12 22.81 -0.78
N ASN A 418 46.30 21.89 -1.74
CA ASN A 418 45.42 21.83 -2.91
C ASN A 418 45.30 20.43 -3.51
N ASP A 419 45.62 19.38 -2.74
CA ASP A 419 45.87 18.05 -3.29
C ASP A 419 45.06 16.91 -2.64
N HIS A 420 44.10 17.20 -1.75
CA HIS A 420 43.46 16.10 -1.01
C HIS A 420 42.42 15.27 -1.79
N TYR A 421 41.84 15.78 -2.88
CA TYR A 421 40.94 14.99 -3.73
C TYR A 421 41.62 14.43 -4.98
N THR A 422 42.67 15.08 -5.47
CA THR A 422 43.42 14.66 -6.67
C THR A 422 44.50 13.63 -6.33
N VAL A 423 45.16 13.73 -5.18
CA VAL A 423 46.25 12.82 -4.76
C VAL A 423 45.72 11.53 -4.13
N MET A 424 44.55 11.54 -3.45
CA MET A 424 43.95 10.29 -2.96
C MET A 424 43.50 9.34 -4.09
N ALA A 425 43.18 9.88 -5.28
CA ALA A 425 42.91 9.06 -6.45
C ALA A 425 44.18 8.52 -7.12
N LEU A 426 45.34 9.14 -6.90
CA LEU A 426 46.65 8.77 -7.48
C LEU A 426 47.51 7.90 -6.56
N MET A 427 47.19 7.81 -5.26
CA MET A 427 47.89 6.96 -4.28
C MET A 427 47.28 5.57 -4.09
N GLN A 428 46.24 5.20 -4.85
CA GLN A 428 45.68 3.84 -4.80
C GLN A 428 46.48 2.90 -5.73
N PRO A 429 46.82 1.66 -5.30
CA PRO A 429 47.48 0.69 -6.15
C PRO A 429 46.73 0.53 -7.48
N LEU A 430 47.45 0.44 -8.61
CA LEU A 430 46.89 0.36 -9.97
C LEU A 430 45.81 -0.73 -10.14
N GLN A 431 45.89 -1.79 -9.34
CA GLN A 431 44.88 -2.86 -9.24
C GLN A 431 43.54 -2.38 -8.66
N VAL A 432 43.54 -1.48 -7.66
CA VAL A 432 42.32 -0.93 -7.03
C VAL A 432 41.58 0.02 -7.98
N ARG A 433 42.32 0.83 -8.77
CA ARG A 433 41.75 1.66 -9.85
C ARG A 433 41.10 0.80 -10.94
N ARG A 434 41.74 -0.30 -11.37
CA ARG A 434 41.17 -1.23 -12.36
C ARG A 434 39.90 -1.93 -11.84
N LEU A 435 39.83 -2.29 -10.55
CA LEU A 435 38.65 -2.87 -9.90
C LEU A 435 37.49 -1.87 -9.75
N GLN A 436 37.77 -0.61 -9.46
CA GLN A 436 36.74 0.44 -9.38
C GLN A 436 36.09 0.72 -10.74
N MET A 437 36.85 0.66 -11.84
CA MET A 437 36.33 0.84 -13.21
C MET A 437 35.40 -0.30 -13.69
N LEU A 438 35.41 -1.45 -13.02
CA LEU A 438 34.49 -2.56 -13.30
C LEU A 438 33.10 -2.35 -12.66
N GLY A 439 32.96 -1.39 -11.74
CA GLY A 439 31.71 -1.14 -11.00
C GLY A 439 31.38 -2.26 -10.02
N THR A 440 32.16 -2.37 -8.93
CA THR A 440 32.04 -3.45 -7.92
C THR A 440 30.64 -3.57 -7.33
N LEU A 441 29.98 -2.46 -7.05
CA LEU A 441 28.60 -2.43 -6.53
C LEU A 441 27.59 -2.97 -7.54
N SER A 442 27.75 -2.68 -8.84
CA SER A 442 26.84 -3.18 -9.86
C SER A 442 27.08 -4.65 -10.18
N LEU A 443 28.33 -5.13 -10.10
CA LEU A 443 28.64 -6.57 -10.15
C LEU A 443 28.00 -7.32 -8.98
N LEU A 444 28.15 -6.79 -7.76
CA LEU A 444 27.52 -7.37 -6.57
C LEU A 444 25.99 -7.38 -6.69
N ALA A 445 25.39 -6.30 -7.22
CA ALA A 445 23.96 -6.21 -7.44
C ALA A 445 23.43 -7.27 -8.43
N ILE A 446 24.13 -7.52 -9.54
CA ILE A 446 23.78 -8.57 -10.50
C ILE A 446 23.84 -9.95 -9.84
N VAL A 447 24.92 -10.23 -9.10
CA VAL A 447 25.11 -11.55 -8.45
C VAL A 447 24.07 -11.77 -7.37
N ILE A 448 23.88 -10.82 -6.45
CA ILE A 448 22.89 -10.95 -5.36
C ILE A 448 21.48 -11.02 -5.92
N GLY A 449 21.10 -10.11 -6.83
CA GLY A 449 19.77 -10.12 -7.45
C GLY A 449 19.50 -11.42 -8.20
N GLY A 450 20.48 -11.93 -8.93
CA GLY A 450 20.40 -13.20 -9.64
C GLY A 450 20.25 -14.41 -8.72
N SER A 451 21.08 -14.50 -7.68
CA SER A 451 21.02 -15.57 -6.68
C SER A 451 19.68 -15.60 -5.95
N VAL A 452 19.14 -14.43 -5.58
CA VAL A 452 17.83 -14.35 -4.92
C VAL A 452 16.72 -14.89 -5.84
N LEU A 453 16.69 -14.51 -7.13
CA LEU A 453 15.68 -15.04 -8.07
C LEU A 453 15.82 -16.56 -8.28
N ILE A 454 17.05 -17.09 -8.39
CA ILE A 454 17.28 -18.54 -8.46
C ILE A 454 16.73 -19.23 -7.22
N PHE A 455 17.06 -18.73 -6.02
CA PHE A 455 16.58 -19.33 -4.78
C PHE A 455 15.07 -19.28 -4.67
N VAL A 456 14.42 -18.16 -5.03
CA VAL A 456 12.96 -18.05 -5.03
C VAL A 456 12.33 -19.06 -6.01
N GLY A 457 12.88 -19.16 -7.22
CA GLY A 457 12.38 -20.10 -8.23
C GLY A 457 12.58 -21.57 -7.83
N VAL A 458 13.76 -21.93 -7.31
CA VAL A 458 14.05 -23.28 -6.80
C VAL A 458 13.17 -23.60 -5.59
N ASN A 459 12.96 -22.65 -4.68
CA ASN A 459 12.08 -22.79 -3.52
C ASN A 459 10.63 -23.10 -3.94
N ALA A 460 10.13 -22.45 -4.99
CA ALA A 460 8.82 -22.75 -5.55
C ALA A 460 8.76 -24.14 -6.19
N LEU A 461 9.75 -24.50 -7.01
CA LEU A 461 9.78 -25.80 -7.69
C LEU A 461 9.98 -26.98 -6.71
N SER A 462 10.74 -26.77 -5.64
CA SER A 462 10.96 -27.75 -4.57
C SER A 462 9.68 -28.07 -3.79
N GLY A 463 8.74 -27.12 -3.67
CA GLY A 463 7.43 -27.35 -3.05
C GLY A 463 6.43 -28.12 -3.92
N ARG A 464 6.83 -28.57 -5.11
CA ARG A 464 6.07 -29.48 -5.97
C ARG A 464 6.24 -30.93 -5.47
N LYS A 465 5.60 -31.29 -4.35
CA LYS A 465 5.43 -32.70 -3.99
C LYS A 465 4.52 -33.40 -5.01
N GLY A 466 4.89 -34.62 -5.39
CA GLY A 466 4.24 -35.42 -6.44
C GLY A 466 2.73 -35.59 -6.23
N GLN A 467 2.00 -35.60 -7.35
CA GLN A 467 0.61 -36.05 -7.40
C GLN A 467 0.55 -37.49 -6.90
N GLU A 468 -0.12 -37.78 -5.78
CA GLU A 468 -0.76 -39.10 -5.57
C GLU A 468 -1.60 -39.24 -4.30
N GLU A 469 -1.63 -38.27 -3.38
CA GLU A 469 -2.52 -38.37 -2.21
C GLU A 469 -3.85 -37.61 -2.41
N LEU A 470 -4.94 -38.36 -2.58
CA LEU A 470 -6.34 -37.97 -2.38
C LEU A 470 -7.11 -37.19 -3.48
N GLY A 471 -6.94 -37.56 -4.75
CA GLY A 471 -8.08 -37.58 -5.69
C GLY A 471 -8.66 -36.24 -6.22
N ARG A 472 -8.05 -35.08 -5.98
CA ARG A 472 -8.28 -33.85 -6.78
C ARG A 472 -6.96 -33.13 -7.03
N ALA A 473 -6.67 -32.82 -8.29
CA ALA A 473 -5.44 -32.16 -8.72
C ALA A 473 -5.35 -30.73 -8.18
N ARG A 474 -4.15 -30.29 -7.75
CA ARG A 474 -3.84 -28.88 -7.47
C ARG A 474 -4.35 -28.00 -8.63
N PRO A 475 -4.76 -26.74 -8.40
CA PRO A 475 -5.02 -25.81 -9.50
C PRO A 475 -3.79 -25.78 -10.44
N PRO A 476 -3.98 -25.95 -11.76
CA PRO A 476 -2.87 -26.11 -12.69
C PRO A 476 -1.99 -24.86 -12.69
N GLY A 477 -0.67 -25.06 -12.53
CA GLY A 477 0.33 -24.01 -12.73
C GLY A 477 0.76 -23.20 -11.50
N GLN A 478 0.38 -23.59 -10.28
CA GLN A 478 0.84 -22.94 -9.03
C GLN A 478 1.63 -23.92 -8.13
N ALA A 479 2.67 -23.41 -7.46
CA ALA A 479 3.45 -24.17 -6.51
C ALA A 479 3.62 -23.40 -5.19
N ARG A 480 3.34 -24.07 -4.06
CA ARG A 480 3.64 -23.58 -2.71
C ARG A 480 5.16 -23.52 -2.53
N PHE A 481 5.66 -22.49 -1.84
CA PHE A 481 7.08 -22.44 -1.47
C PHE A 481 7.46 -23.58 -0.51
N SER A 482 8.65 -24.18 -0.66
CA SER A 482 9.09 -25.22 0.30
C SER A 482 9.48 -24.59 1.64
N VAL A 483 10.19 -23.46 1.63
CA VAL A 483 10.61 -22.68 2.79
C VAL A 483 9.88 -21.33 2.80
N GLY A 484 9.38 -20.90 3.97
CA GLY A 484 8.74 -19.59 4.16
C GLY A 484 7.34 -19.45 3.54
N HIS A 485 6.63 -20.55 3.31
CA HIS A 485 5.25 -20.54 2.79
C HIS A 485 4.21 -19.94 3.74
N GLU A 486 4.54 -19.80 5.03
CA GLU A 486 3.69 -19.13 6.03
C GLU A 486 3.88 -17.61 6.03
N TRP A 487 4.91 -17.11 5.35
CA TRP A 487 5.14 -15.67 5.25
C TRP A 487 4.11 -15.03 4.33
N SER A 488 3.81 -13.76 4.59
CA SER A 488 2.82 -13.02 3.81
C SER A 488 3.24 -12.86 2.34
N ILE A 489 2.25 -12.75 1.45
CA ILE A 489 2.50 -12.43 0.02
C ILE A 489 3.34 -11.15 -0.08
N GLN A 490 3.08 -10.15 0.77
CA GLN A 490 3.81 -8.89 0.79
C GLN A 490 5.30 -9.06 1.10
N THR A 491 5.65 -10.02 1.98
CA THR A 491 7.04 -10.34 2.30
C THR A 491 7.75 -10.90 1.07
N TRP A 492 7.14 -11.85 0.36
CA TRP A 492 7.72 -12.41 -0.87
C TRP A 492 7.77 -11.40 -2.01
N ILE A 493 6.75 -10.55 -2.16
CA ILE A 493 6.75 -9.41 -3.09
C ILE A 493 7.93 -8.49 -2.78
N ALA A 494 8.20 -8.18 -1.50
CA ALA A 494 9.33 -7.32 -1.12
C ALA A 494 10.68 -7.96 -1.47
N ILE A 495 10.88 -9.25 -1.15
CA ILE A 495 12.12 -10.00 -1.46
C ILE A 495 12.40 -10.00 -2.96
N VAL A 496 11.38 -10.35 -3.76
CA VAL A 496 11.49 -10.38 -5.22
C VAL A 496 11.65 -8.97 -5.79
N GLY A 497 10.97 -7.97 -5.23
CA GLY A 497 11.11 -6.56 -5.62
C GLY A 497 12.52 -6.02 -5.41
N VAL A 498 13.16 -6.35 -4.28
CA VAL A 498 14.58 -6.01 -4.03
C VAL A 498 15.49 -6.68 -5.05
N ALA A 499 15.26 -7.95 -5.38
CA ALA A 499 16.04 -8.65 -6.39
C ALA A 499 15.93 -7.99 -7.78
N PHE A 500 14.72 -7.62 -8.21
CA PHE A 500 14.52 -6.90 -9.47
C PHE A 500 15.13 -5.49 -9.47
N ALA A 501 15.10 -4.77 -8.35
CA ALA A 501 15.76 -3.47 -8.24
C ALA A 501 17.28 -3.58 -8.38
N LEU A 502 17.90 -4.57 -7.71
CA LEU A 502 19.33 -4.87 -7.84
C LEU A 502 19.70 -5.27 -9.27
N LEU A 503 18.89 -6.12 -9.91
CA LEU A 503 19.09 -6.49 -11.31
C LEU A 503 18.93 -5.30 -12.26
N SER A 504 17.96 -4.41 -12.03
CA SER A 504 17.77 -3.22 -12.86
C SER A 504 18.99 -2.30 -12.82
N TYR A 505 19.49 -1.97 -11.62
CA TYR A 505 20.73 -1.22 -11.46
C TYR A 505 21.93 -1.94 -12.10
N GLY A 506 22.06 -3.23 -11.83
CA GLY A 506 23.12 -4.09 -12.34
C GLY A 506 23.18 -4.15 -13.86
N PHE A 507 22.06 -4.43 -14.53
CA PHE A 507 21.97 -4.56 -15.98
C PHE A 507 22.15 -3.22 -16.70
N THR A 508 21.67 -2.11 -16.14
CA THR A 508 21.93 -0.77 -16.70
C THR A 508 23.43 -0.47 -16.74
N GLU A 509 24.13 -0.72 -15.63
CA GLU A 509 25.59 -0.55 -15.56
C GLU A 509 26.34 -1.57 -16.44
N ALA A 510 25.84 -2.81 -16.53
CA ALA A 510 26.38 -3.82 -17.43
C ALA A 510 26.33 -3.40 -18.89
N TYR A 511 25.20 -2.84 -19.32
CA TYR A 511 25.02 -2.32 -20.67
C TYR A 511 26.05 -1.21 -20.96
N VAL A 512 26.19 -0.23 -20.05
CA VAL A 512 27.14 0.87 -20.21
C VAL A 512 28.57 0.34 -20.31
N HIS A 513 28.97 -0.57 -19.42
CA HIS A 513 30.29 -1.18 -19.42
C HIS A 513 30.58 -1.95 -20.73
N ILE A 514 29.62 -2.73 -21.23
CA ILE A 514 29.76 -3.49 -22.50
C ILE A 514 29.88 -2.53 -23.69
N PHE A 515 29.05 -1.49 -23.72
CA PHE A 515 29.07 -0.46 -24.76
C PHE A 515 30.41 0.29 -24.79
N ASP A 516 30.90 0.72 -23.64
CA ASP A 516 32.18 1.41 -23.47
C ASP A 516 33.37 0.52 -23.85
N THR A 517 33.30 -0.77 -23.53
CA THR A 517 34.30 -1.77 -23.93
C THR A 517 34.30 -1.97 -25.45
N TRP A 518 33.13 -2.02 -26.07
CA TRP A 518 32.99 -2.13 -27.53
C TRP A 518 33.54 -0.88 -28.23
N ALA A 519 33.19 0.32 -27.76
CA ALA A 519 33.70 1.59 -28.27
C ALA A 519 35.24 1.66 -28.15
N SER A 520 35.79 1.22 -27.01
CA SER A 520 37.23 1.11 -26.76
C SER A 520 37.95 0.17 -27.74
N ARG A 521 37.30 -0.91 -28.16
CA ARG A 521 37.85 -1.83 -29.17
C ARG A 521 37.77 -1.24 -30.57
N GLN A 522 36.68 -0.53 -30.90
CA GLN A 522 36.51 0.11 -32.19
C GLN A 522 37.48 1.29 -32.40
N ALA A 523 37.73 2.09 -31.36
CA ALA A 523 38.72 3.17 -31.40
C ALA A 523 40.17 2.67 -31.56
N ARG A 524 40.46 1.40 -31.25
CA ARG A 524 41.78 0.76 -31.48
C ARG A 524 41.96 0.22 -32.90
N ARG A 525 40.90 0.15 -33.71
CA ARG A 525 40.99 -0.32 -35.10
C ARG A 525 41.51 0.79 -36.02
N SER A 526 42.13 0.40 -37.14
CA SER A 526 42.69 1.32 -38.15
C SER A 526 41.68 2.35 -38.67
N ASN A 527 40.40 1.99 -38.74
CA ASN A 527 39.33 2.86 -39.22
C ASN A 527 38.85 3.90 -38.20
N GLY A 528 39.22 3.80 -36.92
CA GLY A 528 38.78 4.69 -35.83
C GLY A 528 37.30 4.52 -35.42
N LEU A 529 36.91 5.18 -34.32
CA LEU A 529 35.52 5.31 -33.85
C LEU A 529 34.96 6.68 -34.25
N ASP A 530 33.79 6.73 -34.87
CA ASP A 530 33.11 8.00 -35.17
C ASP A 530 32.71 8.70 -33.86
N TYR A 531 33.33 9.86 -33.60
CA TYR A 531 33.23 10.53 -32.31
C TYR A 531 31.86 11.21 -32.13
N ALA A 532 31.31 11.80 -33.19
CA ALA A 532 29.97 12.36 -33.19
C ALA A 532 28.90 11.31 -32.87
N ARG A 533 29.01 10.12 -33.49
CA ARG A 533 28.10 8.99 -33.21
C ARG A 533 28.25 8.46 -31.79
N TYR A 534 29.47 8.41 -31.26
CA TYR A 534 29.72 8.00 -29.87
C TYR A 534 29.10 8.98 -28.86
N LEU A 535 29.26 10.29 -29.05
CA LEU A 535 28.67 11.33 -28.20
C LEU A 535 27.13 11.32 -28.25
N ASN A 536 26.56 11.20 -29.46
CA ASN A 536 25.11 11.10 -29.64
C ASN A 536 24.52 9.78 -29.10
N SER A 537 25.36 8.77 -28.79
CA SER A 537 24.91 7.51 -28.18
C SER A 537 24.97 7.50 -26.65
N GLN A 538 25.43 8.59 -26.03
CA GLN A 538 25.63 8.64 -24.58
C GLN A 538 24.32 8.75 -23.81
N PRO A 539 24.30 8.32 -22.53
CA PRO A 539 23.11 8.33 -21.70
C PRO A 539 22.37 9.66 -21.58
N ARG A 540 23.12 10.77 -21.68
CA ARG A 540 22.68 12.17 -21.52
C ARG A 540 22.26 12.85 -22.83
N ALA A 541 22.45 12.20 -23.99
CA ALA A 541 22.02 12.77 -25.27
C ALA A 541 20.47 12.78 -25.38
N PRO A 542 19.84 13.78 -26.01
CA PRO A 542 18.38 13.91 -26.03
C PRO A 542 17.76 12.79 -26.88
N VAL A 543 16.66 12.20 -26.40
CA VAL A 543 16.04 10.98 -26.99
C VAL A 543 15.74 11.12 -28.48
N VAL A 544 15.28 12.29 -28.91
CA VAL A 544 14.93 12.61 -30.32
C VAL A 544 16.14 12.50 -31.25
N TYR A 545 17.35 12.72 -30.73
CA TYR A 545 18.60 12.74 -31.50
C TYR A 545 19.55 11.59 -31.19
N GLY A 546 19.30 10.80 -30.14
CA GLY A 546 20.08 9.61 -29.80
C GLY A 546 20.11 8.55 -30.91
N PHE A 547 19.07 8.50 -31.74
CA PHE A 547 19.02 7.64 -32.94
C PHE A 547 20.02 8.05 -34.04
N ARG A 548 20.63 9.25 -33.96
CA ARG A 548 21.75 9.65 -34.83
C ARG A 548 23.10 9.04 -34.41
N GLY A 549 23.15 8.40 -33.23
CA GLY A 549 24.32 7.67 -32.72
C GLY A 549 24.43 6.25 -33.28
N PHE A 550 24.41 5.23 -32.41
CA PHE A 550 24.35 3.82 -32.77
C PHE A 550 22.93 3.26 -32.50
N PRO A 551 22.03 3.23 -33.50
CA PRO A 551 20.62 2.90 -33.31
C PRO A 551 20.41 1.57 -32.60
N SER A 552 21.15 0.51 -32.97
CA SER A 552 21.00 -0.81 -32.36
C SER A 552 21.30 -0.83 -30.85
N PHE A 553 22.32 -0.08 -30.41
CA PHE A 553 22.66 0.01 -28.99
C PHE A 553 21.66 0.88 -28.22
N ILE A 554 21.19 1.96 -28.81
CA ILE A 554 20.15 2.82 -28.21
C ILE A 554 18.81 2.09 -28.10
N THR A 555 18.41 1.37 -29.15
CA THR A 555 17.21 0.51 -29.13
C THR A 555 17.33 -0.57 -28.06
N LEU A 556 18.50 -1.22 -27.94
CA LEU A 556 18.75 -2.21 -26.89
C LEU A 556 18.64 -1.60 -25.49
N ARG A 557 19.17 -0.39 -25.26
CA ARG A 557 19.06 0.32 -23.97
C ARG A 557 17.60 0.57 -23.59
N TYR A 558 16.82 1.15 -24.50
CA TYR A 558 15.41 1.43 -24.23
C TYR A 558 14.59 0.14 -24.08
N LEU A 559 14.91 -0.91 -24.84
CA LEU A 559 14.28 -2.22 -24.67
C LEU A 559 14.58 -2.79 -23.28
N LEU A 560 15.82 -2.70 -22.78
CA LEU A 560 16.18 -3.14 -21.43
C LEU A 560 15.47 -2.32 -20.34
N VAL A 561 15.28 -1.01 -20.54
CA VAL A 561 14.50 -0.16 -19.62
C VAL A 561 13.02 -0.56 -19.62
N ILE A 562 12.42 -0.75 -20.79
CA ILE A 562 11.02 -1.21 -20.93
C ILE A 562 10.85 -2.58 -20.27
N MET A 563 11.76 -3.52 -20.53
CA MET A 563 11.76 -4.85 -19.91
C MET A 563 11.91 -4.77 -18.38
N SER A 564 12.71 -3.83 -17.87
CA SER A 564 12.84 -3.58 -16.43
C SER A 564 11.55 -3.03 -15.80
N ILE A 565 10.85 -2.14 -16.51
CA ILE A 565 9.54 -1.62 -16.09
C ILE A 565 8.49 -2.74 -16.08
N ILE A 566 8.42 -3.54 -17.16
CA ILE A 566 7.51 -4.69 -17.26
C ILE A 566 7.81 -5.69 -16.15
N ALA A 567 9.08 -5.99 -15.88
CA ALA A 567 9.48 -6.90 -14.80
C ALA A 567 9.10 -6.35 -13.41
N SER A 568 9.28 -5.05 -13.16
CA SER A 568 8.94 -4.36 -11.91
C SER A 568 7.44 -4.35 -11.59
N VAL A 569 6.60 -4.44 -12.62
CA VAL A 569 5.15 -4.64 -12.48
C VAL A 569 4.80 -6.12 -12.41
N GLY A 570 5.41 -6.94 -13.27
CA GLY A 570 5.08 -8.34 -13.47
C GLY A 570 5.37 -9.26 -12.29
N TYR A 571 6.44 -9.01 -11.52
CA TYR A 571 6.79 -9.88 -10.39
C TYR A 571 5.72 -9.90 -9.29
N LYS A 572 4.93 -8.83 -9.17
CA LYS A 572 3.84 -8.73 -8.18
C LYS A 572 2.73 -9.75 -8.45
N PHE A 573 2.57 -10.14 -9.72
CA PHE A 573 1.60 -11.12 -10.16
C PHE A 573 2.17 -12.55 -10.19
N ALA A 574 3.47 -12.72 -9.91
CA ALA A 574 4.10 -14.04 -9.85
C ALA A 574 3.79 -14.78 -8.53
N ILE A 575 3.64 -14.03 -7.43
CA ILE A 575 3.38 -14.57 -6.09
C ILE A 575 1.88 -14.75 -5.90
N VAL A 576 1.48 -15.93 -5.44
CA VAL A 576 0.08 -16.33 -5.28
C VAL A 576 -0.15 -17.04 -3.95
N SER A 577 -1.42 -17.23 -3.61
CA SER A 577 -1.83 -18.07 -2.48
C SER A 577 -2.38 -19.40 -2.97
N PRO A 578 -1.55 -20.46 -3.05
CA PRO A 578 -2.03 -21.76 -3.48
C PRO A 578 -2.78 -22.48 -2.36
N ASP A 579 -3.79 -23.26 -2.76
CA ASP A 579 -4.53 -24.16 -1.86
C ASP A 579 -3.59 -25.17 -1.21
N ALA A 580 -3.90 -25.52 0.04
CA ALA A 580 -3.06 -26.42 0.79
C ALA A 580 -3.83 -27.47 1.57
N TRP A 581 -3.34 -28.70 1.49
CA TRP A 581 -3.72 -29.77 2.38
C TRP A 581 -3.20 -29.47 3.78
N ILE A 582 -4.10 -29.49 4.75
CA ILE A 582 -3.80 -29.21 6.15
C ILE A 582 -4.35 -30.32 7.05
N ARG A 583 -3.64 -30.53 8.15
CA ARG A 583 -4.09 -31.29 9.32
C ARG A 583 -3.99 -30.36 10.52
N GLU A 584 -5.10 -30.13 11.21
CA GLU A 584 -5.17 -29.12 12.28
C GLU A 584 -6.04 -29.63 13.43
N ASN A 585 -5.52 -29.57 14.66
CA ASN A 585 -6.28 -29.89 15.87
C ASN A 585 -7.05 -28.64 16.31
N PHE A 586 -8.30 -28.81 16.69
CA PHE A 586 -9.17 -27.75 17.20
C PHE A 586 -9.40 -27.91 18.69
N HIS A 587 -9.63 -26.79 19.37
CA HIS A 587 -10.08 -26.82 20.75
C HIS A 587 -11.56 -27.26 20.80
N PRO A 588 -12.00 -28.15 21.71
CA PRO A 588 -13.38 -28.67 21.73
C PRO A 588 -14.49 -27.61 21.71
N ARG A 589 -14.31 -26.51 22.45
CA ARG A 589 -15.21 -25.33 22.52
C ARG A 589 -15.39 -24.55 21.21
N LEU A 590 -14.71 -24.95 20.14
CA LEU A 590 -14.76 -24.30 18.84
C LEU A 590 -15.88 -24.85 17.94
N ILE A 591 -16.37 -26.05 18.21
CA ILE A 591 -17.50 -26.65 17.50
C ILE A 591 -18.74 -26.42 18.37
N GLU A 592 -19.72 -25.70 17.85
CA GLU A 592 -20.96 -25.42 18.59
C GLU A 592 -21.99 -26.51 18.28
N PHE A 593 -22.43 -27.23 19.31
CA PHE A 593 -23.52 -28.19 19.16
C PHE A 593 -24.86 -27.49 19.45
N ILE A 594 -25.70 -27.38 18.42
CA ILE A 594 -26.96 -26.65 18.54
C ILE A 594 -28.00 -27.48 19.29
N LYS A 595 -28.83 -26.79 20.08
CA LYS A 595 -30.00 -27.35 20.76
C LYS A 595 -31.18 -27.49 19.80
N SER A 596 -31.86 -28.64 19.81
CA SER A 596 -33.13 -28.80 19.11
C SER A 596 -34.19 -27.89 19.75
N GLU A 597 -34.74 -26.96 18.98
CA GLU A 597 -35.87 -26.16 19.46
C GLU A 597 -37.17 -26.99 19.35
N LEU A 598 -37.90 -27.11 20.46
CA LEU A 598 -39.13 -27.90 20.59
C LEU A 598 -40.34 -27.29 19.86
N SER A 599 -40.23 -26.05 19.35
CA SER A 599 -41.33 -25.33 18.72
C SER A 599 -40.89 -24.70 17.39
N ALA A 600 -41.71 -24.82 16.34
CA ALA A 600 -41.55 -24.08 15.09
C ALA A 600 -41.86 -22.58 15.23
N VAL A 601 -42.46 -22.17 16.35
CA VAL A 601 -42.83 -20.79 16.63
C VAL A 601 -42.27 -20.36 17.97
N LYS A 602 -41.45 -19.31 17.96
CA LYS A 602 -40.87 -18.70 19.16
C LYS A 602 -41.32 -17.25 19.23
N ASN A 603 -42.02 -16.90 20.31
CA ASN A 603 -42.58 -15.56 20.53
C ASN A 603 -43.46 -15.04 19.36
N GLY A 604 -44.25 -15.91 18.73
CA GLY A 604 -45.14 -15.55 17.62
C GLY A 604 -44.48 -15.40 16.24
N SER A 605 -43.16 -15.59 16.15
CA SER A 605 -42.39 -15.62 14.90
C SER A 605 -41.96 -17.05 14.55
N LEU A 606 -42.04 -17.40 13.26
CA LEU A 606 -41.48 -18.65 12.75
C LEU A 606 -39.97 -18.66 13.01
N VAL A 607 -39.45 -19.74 13.59
CA VAL A 607 -38.01 -19.93 13.79
C VAL A 607 -37.33 -20.08 12.42
N SER A 608 -36.11 -19.56 12.28
CA SER A 608 -35.38 -19.51 11.00
C SER A 608 -35.04 -20.88 10.39
N GLU A 609 -35.05 -21.95 11.20
CA GLU A 609 -34.97 -23.33 10.73
C GLU A 609 -36.32 -24.02 10.98
N PRO A 610 -37.27 -23.95 10.03
CA PRO A 610 -38.61 -24.52 10.19
C PRO A 610 -38.67 -26.05 10.11
N GLU A 611 -37.55 -26.73 9.82
CA GLU A 611 -37.46 -28.18 9.70
C GLU A 611 -36.83 -28.79 10.96
N PRO A 612 -37.60 -29.48 11.83
CA PRO A 612 -37.05 -30.18 12.98
C PRO A 612 -36.19 -31.37 12.53
N TRP A 613 -35.19 -31.77 13.33
CA TRP A 613 -34.24 -32.88 13.03
C TRP A 613 -34.91 -34.22 12.71
N ILE A 614 -36.19 -34.37 13.08
CA ILE A 614 -36.99 -35.57 12.79
C ILE A 614 -37.44 -35.65 11.32
N ASN A 615 -37.39 -34.55 10.56
CA ASN A 615 -37.78 -34.49 9.14
C ASN A 615 -36.66 -34.90 8.15
N ASP A 616 -35.42 -35.12 8.62
CA ASP A 616 -34.31 -35.52 7.76
C ASP A 616 -34.61 -36.87 7.08
N PHE A 617 -34.66 -36.94 5.75
CA PHE A 617 -34.96 -38.20 5.07
C PHE A 617 -33.78 -39.19 5.10
N PRO A 618 -33.98 -40.49 5.40
CA PRO A 618 -32.91 -41.49 5.56
C PRO A 618 -31.98 -41.66 4.37
N LEU A 619 -32.46 -41.37 3.15
CA LEU A 619 -31.83 -41.74 1.88
C LEU A 619 -31.12 -40.59 1.16
N TYR A 620 -31.36 -39.36 1.58
CA TYR A 620 -30.63 -38.22 1.03
C TYR A 620 -29.41 -37.98 1.92
N ASP A 621 -28.29 -37.63 1.30
CA ASP A 621 -27.02 -37.21 1.89
C ASP A 621 -27.19 -35.90 2.72
N ILE A 622 -28.19 -35.81 3.58
CA ILE A 622 -28.57 -34.63 4.37
C ILE A 622 -28.89 -35.09 5.80
N ASN A 623 -28.27 -36.18 6.27
CA ASN A 623 -28.39 -36.57 7.67
C ASN A 623 -27.60 -35.57 8.53
N ARG A 624 -28.31 -34.80 9.35
CA ARG A 624 -27.71 -33.74 10.18
C ARG A 624 -27.32 -34.20 11.58
N ALA A 625 -27.91 -35.30 12.05
CA ALA A 625 -27.67 -35.85 13.40
C ALA A 625 -27.94 -37.36 13.55
N PHE A 626 -28.50 -38.05 12.55
CA PHE A 626 -28.91 -39.45 12.66
C PHE A 626 -28.17 -40.34 11.66
N ILE A 627 -27.76 -41.52 12.10
CA ILE A 627 -27.06 -42.51 11.27
C ILE A 627 -27.71 -43.87 11.49
N HIS A 628 -28.24 -44.46 10.43
CA HIS A 628 -28.68 -45.85 10.43
C HIS A 628 -27.46 -46.78 10.36
N PHE A 629 -27.49 -47.87 11.10
CA PHE A 629 -26.42 -48.88 11.06
C PHE A 629 -27.02 -50.29 11.14
N ASN A 630 -26.28 -51.26 10.62
CA ASN A 630 -26.68 -52.67 10.60
C ASN A 630 -25.73 -53.48 11.48
N GLN A 631 -26.24 -54.38 12.32
CA GLN A 631 -25.40 -55.19 13.22
C GLN A 631 -24.72 -56.38 12.53
N ASP A 632 -25.22 -56.82 11.37
CA ASP A 632 -24.66 -57.96 10.63
C ASP A 632 -24.98 -57.85 9.14
N THR A 633 -23.99 -57.48 8.31
CA THR A 633 -23.78 -57.98 6.94
C THR A 633 -22.51 -57.35 6.33
N GLN A 634 -21.60 -58.18 5.83
CA GLN A 634 -20.43 -57.78 5.02
C GLN A 634 -20.78 -57.41 3.57
N GLU A 635 -22.05 -57.06 3.28
CA GLU A 635 -22.49 -56.71 1.93
C GLU A 635 -22.67 -55.20 1.74
N SER A 636 -22.32 -54.74 0.54
CA SER A 636 -22.24 -53.35 0.09
C SER A 636 -23.47 -52.49 0.46
N PRO A 637 -23.29 -51.27 1.02
CA PRO A 637 -24.37 -50.51 1.69
C PRO A 637 -25.27 -49.66 0.77
N TYR A 638 -25.28 -49.89 -0.54
CA TYR A 638 -25.81 -48.87 -1.47
C TYR A 638 -27.33 -48.83 -1.66
N VAL A 639 -28.12 -49.71 -1.03
CA VAL A 639 -29.59 -49.58 -1.02
C VAL A 639 -30.14 -50.08 0.32
N ALA A 640 -30.54 -49.17 1.20
CA ALA A 640 -31.29 -49.56 2.39
C ALA A 640 -32.60 -50.22 1.93
N ASN A 641 -32.89 -51.43 2.40
CA ASN A 641 -34.17 -52.08 2.10
C ASN A 641 -35.31 -51.29 2.76
N MET A 642 -36.00 -50.47 1.97
CA MET A 642 -37.08 -49.59 2.44
C MET A 642 -38.29 -50.37 2.98
N SER A 643 -38.35 -51.67 2.71
CA SER A 643 -39.40 -52.61 3.12
C SER A 643 -39.14 -53.27 4.49
N LEU A 644 -38.04 -52.94 5.16
CA LEU A 644 -37.71 -53.42 6.50
C LEU A 644 -37.60 -52.25 7.50
N PRO A 645 -37.95 -52.46 8.78
CA PRO A 645 -37.71 -51.45 9.81
C PRO A 645 -36.20 -51.26 10.03
N PRO A 646 -35.76 -50.12 10.60
CA PRO A 646 -34.36 -49.91 10.92
C PRO A 646 -33.90 -50.91 11.99
N ASN A 647 -32.79 -51.61 11.74
CA ASN A 647 -32.19 -52.54 12.72
C ASN A 647 -31.48 -51.79 13.86
N GLY A 648 -30.86 -50.65 13.54
CA GLY A 648 -30.21 -49.79 14.52
C GLY A 648 -30.18 -48.34 14.05
N LEU A 649 -30.30 -47.42 14.99
CA LEU A 649 -30.25 -45.98 14.73
C LEU A 649 -29.41 -45.27 15.78
N ALA A 650 -28.41 -44.50 15.37
CA ALA A 650 -27.59 -43.69 16.26
C ALA A 650 -27.89 -42.21 16.07
N MET A 651 -27.91 -41.46 17.17
CA MET A 651 -28.06 -40.02 17.22
C MET A 651 -26.77 -39.39 17.74
N VAL A 652 -26.14 -38.60 16.89
CA VAL A 652 -24.92 -37.84 17.18
C VAL A 652 -25.24 -36.39 17.56
N GLY A 653 -24.23 -35.61 17.96
CA GLY A 653 -24.36 -34.17 18.15
C GLY A 653 -24.68 -33.46 16.82
N HIS A 654 -25.49 -32.41 16.87
CA HIS A 654 -25.74 -31.56 15.70
C HIS A 654 -24.75 -30.40 15.69
N ALA A 655 -23.62 -30.60 15.01
CA ALA A 655 -22.53 -29.65 14.96
C ALA A 655 -22.82 -28.50 13.99
N ASN A 656 -22.55 -27.29 14.43
CA ASN A 656 -22.52 -26.10 13.59
C ASN A 656 -21.13 -25.45 13.66
N CYS A 657 -20.52 -25.31 12.49
CA CYS A 657 -19.22 -24.66 12.33
C CYS A 657 -19.36 -23.21 11.83
N PHE A 658 -20.59 -22.72 11.65
CA PHE A 658 -20.91 -21.33 11.32
C PHE A 658 -21.18 -20.55 12.62
N SER A 659 -20.19 -19.83 13.15
CA SER A 659 -20.38 -19.01 14.35
C SER A 659 -20.36 -17.53 14.02
N THR A 660 -21.45 -16.83 14.33
CA THR A 660 -21.59 -15.37 14.21
C THR A 660 -20.84 -14.60 15.29
N SER A 661 -20.24 -15.27 16.29
CA SER A 661 -19.65 -14.63 17.48
C SER A 661 -18.18 -14.97 17.74
N ARG A 662 -17.61 -15.97 17.06
CA ARG A 662 -16.22 -16.40 17.24
C ARG A 662 -15.64 -16.80 15.89
N ALA A 663 -14.62 -16.05 15.45
CA ALA A 663 -13.79 -16.21 14.24
C ALA A 663 -14.11 -17.41 13.32
N ASP A 664 -14.48 -17.13 12.07
CA ASP A 664 -14.71 -18.11 10.99
C ASP A 664 -13.52 -19.11 10.91
N GLN A 665 -13.70 -20.30 11.47
CA GLN A 665 -12.64 -21.33 11.55
C GLN A 665 -12.39 -22.04 10.23
N PHE A 666 -13.43 -22.08 9.40
CA PHE A 666 -13.37 -22.60 8.04
C PHE A 666 -13.59 -21.43 7.08
N TYR A 667 -12.77 -21.34 6.04
CA TYR A 667 -12.91 -20.31 5.01
C TYR A 667 -13.94 -20.74 3.96
N PRO A 668 -14.61 -19.79 3.27
CA PRO A 668 -15.41 -20.12 2.08
C PRO A 668 -14.45 -20.70 1.03
N GLY A 669 -14.42 -22.03 0.87
CA GLY A 669 -13.42 -22.75 0.07
C GLY A 669 -12.76 -23.93 0.79
N ASP A 670 -12.88 -24.03 2.11
CA ASP A 670 -12.40 -25.19 2.86
C ASP A 670 -13.22 -26.45 2.51
N VAL A 671 -12.53 -27.52 2.14
CA VAL A 671 -13.14 -28.80 1.78
C VAL A 671 -12.37 -29.96 2.42
N GLY A 672 -13.03 -30.72 3.30
CA GLY A 672 -12.38 -31.81 4.01
C GLY A 672 -13.27 -32.52 5.03
N THR A 673 -12.65 -33.26 5.94
CA THR A 673 -13.34 -34.03 6.99
C THR A 673 -12.90 -33.56 8.36
N LEU A 674 -13.88 -33.28 9.22
CA LEU A 674 -13.72 -32.99 10.64
C LEU A 674 -14.03 -34.25 11.45
N TYR A 675 -13.08 -34.67 12.26
CA TYR A 675 -13.18 -35.82 13.15
C TYR A 675 -13.48 -35.35 14.57
N THR A 676 -14.58 -35.83 15.15
CA THR A 676 -15.04 -35.49 16.50
C THR A 676 -15.22 -36.76 17.33
N ARG A 677 -14.87 -36.69 18.62
CA ARG A 677 -15.17 -37.73 19.61
C ARG A 677 -16.40 -37.31 20.40
N GLU A 678 -17.47 -38.11 20.33
CA GLU A 678 -18.77 -37.77 20.90
C GLU A 678 -19.34 -38.95 21.69
N VAL A 679 -20.09 -38.67 22.75
CA VAL A 679 -21.06 -39.63 23.30
C VAL A 679 -22.26 -39.60 22.37
N VAL A 680 -22.82 -40.75 22.03
CA VAL A 680 -23.94 -40.90 21.09
C VAL A 680 -25.03 -41.74 21.71
N LEU A 681 -26.29 -41.44 21.35
CA LEU A 681 -27.45 -42.24 21.76
C LEU A 681 -27.74 -43.26 20.67
N VAL A 682 -27.88 -44.52 21.04
CA VAL A 682 -28.03 -45.65 20.13
C VAL A 682 -29.35 -46.36 20.42
N ALA A 683 -30.19 -46.54 19.41
CA ALA A 683 -31.39 -47.36 19.47
C ALA A 683 -31.12 -48.68 18.77
N ASN A 684 -31.06 -49.78 19.53
CA ASN A 684 -30.85 -51.11 18.99
C ASN A 684 -32.20 -51.85 18.88
N GLY A 685 -32.55 -52.26 17.66
CA GLY A 685 -33.82 -52.90 17.34
C GLY A 685 -33.76 -54.42 17.48
N SER A 686 -34.77 -55.00 18.11
CA SER A 686 -34.96 -56.44 18.20
C SER A 686 -36.39 -56.81 17.82
N VAL A 687 -36.55 -57.96 17.16
CA VAL A 687 -37.88 -58.45 16.74
C VAL A 687 -38.53 -59.19 17.90
N GLY A 688 -39.76 -58.80 18.24
CA GLY A 688 -40.56 -59.49 19.25
C GLY A 688 -40.97 -60.88 18.77
N LYS A 689 -40.77 -61.90 19.61
CA LYS A 689 -41.20 -63.28 19.32
C LYS A 689 -42.61 -63.51 19.88
N GLY A 690 -43.55 -63.87 19.02
CA GLY A 690 -44.93 -64.21 19.41
C GLY A 690 -45.97 -63.74 18.39
N GLU A 691 -47.18 -64.28 18.48
CA GLU A 691 -48.34 -63.77 17.73
C GLU A 691 -49.02 -62.66 18.54
N PHE A 692 -49.12 -61.47 17.94
CA PHE A 692 -49.72 -60.30 18.59
C PHE A 692 -50.95 -59.83 17.80
N TYR A 693 -51.89 -59.20 18.49
CA TYR A 693 -53.11 -58.66 17.89
C TYR A 693 -53.34 -57.21 18.35
N MET A 694 -53.85 -56.37 17.45
CA MET A 694 -54.40 -55.05 17.76
C MET A 694 -55.92 -55.17 18.02
N THR A 695 -56.42 -54.41 18.99
CA THR A 695 -57.84 -54.36 19.42
C THR A 695 -58.50 -53.02 19.06
N GLU A 696 -59.82 -52.89 19.19
CA GLU A 696 -60.52 -51.62 18.94
C GLU A 696 -60.04 -50.50 19.88
N ASP A 697 -60.02 -50.79 21.19
CA ASP A 697 -59.39 -49.95 22.20
C ASP A 697 -57.85 -50.18 22.20
N PRO A 698 -57.04 -49.16 21.89
CA PRO A 698 -55.58 -49.27 21.87
C PRO A 698 -54.95 -49.28 23.27
N GLY A 699 -55.70 -48.98 24.35
CA GLY A 699 -55.17 -48.97 25.71
C GLY A 699 -54.03 -47.94 25.90
N ASP A 700 -52.83 -48.42 26.27
CA ASP A 700 -51.63 -47.60 26.48
C ASP A 700 -50.84 -47.27 25.20
N TRP A 701 -51.31 -47.73 24.04
CA TRP A 701 -50.65 -47.51 22.76
C TRP A 701 -51.11 -46.22 22.08
N HIS A 702 -50.16 -45.47 21.52
CA HIS A 702 -50.45 -44.39 20.61
C HIS A 702 -50.61 -44.93 19.19
N ARG A 703 -51.83 -44.82 18.64
CA ARG A 703 -52.18 -45.31 17.30
C ARG A 703 -52.16 -44.20 16.25
N MET A 704 -51.55 -44.48 15.11
CA MET A 704 -51.53 -43.64 13.91
C MET A 704 -51.93 -44.47 12.68
N GLU A 705 -52.52 -43.81 11.68
CA GLU A 705 -52.85 -44.42 10.39
C GLU A 705 -51.97 -43.79 9.30
N THR A 706 -51.39 -44.62 8.43
CA THR A 706 -50.64 -44.14 7.26
C THR A 706 -51.59 -43.78 6.12
N THR A 707 -51.26 -42.73 5.38
CA THR A 707 -51.90 -42.45 4.08
C THR A 707 -51.23 -43.24 2.96
N SER A 708 -49.92 -43.46 3.07
CA SER A 708 -49.13 -44.25 2.13
C SER A 708 -49.53 -45.73 2.17
N THR A 709 -49.58 -46.35 0.99
CA THR A 709 -49.78 -47.78 0.81
C THR A 709 -48.47 -48.55 0.67
N ASN A 710 -47.33 -47.85 0.68
CA ASN A 710 -46.01 -48.40 0.35
C ASN A 710 -45.34 -49.15 1.52
N TRP A 711 -46.07 -49.38 2.62
CA TRP A 711 -45.59 -50.11 3.80
C TRP A 711 -45.63 -51.63 3.62
N PHE A 712 -46.46 -52.11 2.68
CA PHE A 712 -46.67 -53.53 2.43
C PHE A 712 -46.64 -53.82 0.93
N ASP A 713 -46.28 -55.05 0.58
CA ASP A 713 -46.46 -55.61 -0.75
C ASP A 713 -47.41 -56.83 -0.62
N PRO A 714 -48.63 -56.81 -1.21
CA PRO A 714 -49.21 -55.75 -2.06
C PRO A 714 -49.59 -54.47 -1.28
N PRO A 715 -49.68 -53.31 -1.95
CA PRO A 715 -49.87 -52.00 -1.30
C PRO A 715 -51.14 -51.93 -0.43
N ARG A 716 -50.97 -51.58 0.85
CA ARG A 716 -52.06 -51.35 1.81
C ARG A 716 -51.68 -50.28 2.82
N ARG A 717 -52.69 -49.58 3.36
CA ARG A 717 -52.48 -48.67 4.50
C ARG A 717 -52.15 -49.46 5.77
N ALA A 718 -51.30 -48.88 6.61
CA ALA A 718 -50.87 -49.47 7.86
C ALA A 718 -51.52 -48.76 9.06
N LEU A 719 -51.86 -49.55 10.07
CA LEU A 719 -52.06 -49.08 11.43
C LEU A 719 -50.74 -49.24 12.16
N VAL A 720 -50.26 -48.17 12.79
CA VAL A 720 -48.98 -48.13 13.50
C VAL A 720 -49.25 -47.76 14.94
N GLU A 721 -48.75 -48.56 15.86
CA GLU A 721 -48.87 -48.34 17.30
C GLU A 721 -47.49 -48.28 17.93
N TYR A 722 -47.29 -47.32 18.84
CA TYR A 722 -46.07 -47.25 19.63
C TYR A 722 -46.38 -46.93 21.10
N ARG A 723 -45.51 -47.38 21.99
CA ARG A 723 -45.53 -47.04 23.42
C ARG A 723 -44.16 -47.14 24.04
N LEU A 724 -43.97 -46.42 25.14
CA LEU A 724 -42.77 -46.52 25.98
C LEU A 724 -43.08 -47.45 27.15
N VAL A 725 -42.37 -48.57 27.22
CA VAL A 725 -42.61 -49.60 28.26
C VAL A 725 -41.91 -49.23 29.56
N GLU A 726 -40.70 -48.72 29.44
CA GLU A 726 -39.83 -48.25 30.52
C GLU A 726 -38.89 -47.18 29.95
N PHE A 727 -38.17 -46.48 30.82
CA PHE A 727 -37.25 -45.42 30.40
C PHE A 727 -36.13 -46.00 29.52
N GLY A 728 -36.11 -45.60 28.24
CA GLY A 728 -35.15 -46.10 27.25
C GLY A 728 -35.61 -47.34 26.47
N SER A 729 -36.85 -47.82 26.63
CA SER A 729 -37.38 -48.96 25.87
C SER A 729 -38.65 -48.58 25.10
N LEU A 730 -38.57 -48.56 23.78
CA LEU A 730 -39.65 -48.21 22.86
C LEU A 730 -40.17 -49.46 22.14
N GLN A 731 -41.46 -49.73 22.26
CA GLN A 731 -42.13 -50.76 21.46
C GLN A 731 -42.89 -50.10 20.30
N ILE A 732 -42.74 -50.67 19.11
CA ILE A 732 -43.47 -50.27 17.91
C ILE A 732 -44.06 -51.52 17.28
N GLN A 733 -45.31 -51.45 16.84
CA GLN A 733 -45.95 -52.52 16.09
C GLN A 733 -46.81 -51.96 14.96
N TRP A 734 -46.96 -52.73 13.88
CA TRP A 734 -47.81 -52.33 12.76
C TRP A 734 -48.60 -53.50 12.17
N ALA A 735 -49.75 -53.19 11.61
CA ALA A 735 -50.65 -54.15 10.98
C ALA A 735 -51.30 -53.55 9.73
N LYS A 736 -51.81 -54.41 8.84
CA LYS A 736 -52.59 -53.99 7.67
C LYS A 736 -53.96 -53.46 8.12
N LYS A 737 -54.38 -52.29 7.63
CA LYS A 737 -55.71 -51.76 7.91
C LYS A 737 -56.80 -52.68 7.29
N PRO A 738 -57.87 -53.00 8.03
CA PRO A 738 -59.07 -53.70 7.53
C PRO A 738 -59.71 -53.00 6.33
N LYS A 739 -60.29 -53.76 5.39
CA LYS A 739 -60.94 -53.20 4.19
C LYS A 739 -62.39 -52.76 4.45
N ASP A 740 -63.12 -53.49 5.30
CA ASP A 740 -64.53 -53.26 5.60
C ASP A 740 -64.75 -53.03 7.11
N SER A 741 -65.74 -52.21 7.46
CA SER A 741 -66.13 -51.93 8.85
C SER A 741 -66.79 -53.11 9.58
N SER A 742 -66.92 -54.28 8.91
CA SER A 742 -67.51 -55.52 9.44
C SER A 742 -66.47 -56.59 9.80
N GLU A 743 -65.18 -56.35 9.57
CA GLU A 743 -64.11 -57.26 10.02
C GLU A 743 -63.95 -57.19 11.55
N SER A 744 -63.71 -58.34 12.20
CA SER A 744 -63.51 -58.38 13.66
C SER A 744 -62.31 -57.50 14.05
N TRP A 745 -62.46 -56.62 15.03
CA TRP A 745 -61.43 -55.71 15.55
C TRP A 745 -60.20 -56.38 16.20
N ARG A 746 -60.00 -57.69 16.00
CA ARG A 746 -58.80 -58.42 16.40
C ARG A 746 -57.90 -58.59 15.17
N ILE A 747 -57.04 -57.60 14.93
CA ILE A 747 -56.18 -57.53 13.74
C ILE A 747 -54.82 -58.16 14.05
N PRO A 748 -54.32 -59.15 13.29
CA PRO A 748 -52.99 -59.71 13.52
C PRO A 748 -51.91 -58.66 13.23
N VAL A 749 -50.97 -58.52 14.17
CA VAL A 749 -49.79 -57.66 14.02
C VAL A 749 -48.82 -58.33 13.06
N GLU A 750 -48.43 -57.61 12.01
CA GLU A 750 -47.45 -58.11 11.02
C GLU A 750 -46.04 -58.15 11.62
N HIS A 751 -45.71 -57.14 12.43
CA HIS A 751 -44.42 -57.08 13.09
C HIS A 751 -44.48 -56.23 14.36
N ARG A 752 -43.75 -56.67 15.39
CA ARG A 752 -43.51 -55.93 16.62
C ARG A 752 -42.02 -55.83 16.86
N SER A 753 -41.51 -54.61 17.02
CA SER A 753 -40.11 -54.32 17.30
C SER A 753 -39.97 -53.69 18.68
N LEU A 754 -38.93 -54.09 19.40
CA LEU A 754 -38.48 -53.46 20.64
C LEU A 754 -37.14 -52.78 20.37
N TYR A 755 -37.11 -51.46 20.55
CA TYR A 755 -35.92 -50.63 20.45
C TYR A 755 -35.43 -50.28 21.85
N LYS A 756 -34.22 -50.74 22.18
CA LYS A 756 -33.54 -50.39 23.43
C LYS A 756 -32.56 -49.24 23.18
N MET A 757 -32.65 -48.21 24.01
CA MET A 757 -31.78 -47.05 23.99
C MET A 757 -30.54 -47.33 24.84
N GLU A 758 -29.37 -47.07 24.27
CA GLU A 758 -28.05 -47.30 24.85
C GLU A 758 -27.17 -46.07 24.61
N LEU A 759 -26.13 -45.88 25.42
CA LEU A 759 -25.11 -44.88 25.17
C LEU A 759 -23.81 -45.54 24.70
N ALA A 760 -23.15 -44.89 23.77
CA ALA A 760 -21.83 -45.30 23.29
C ALA A 760 -20.91 -44.08 23.18
N THR A 761 -19.60 -44.28 23.27
CA THR A 761 -18.64 -43.29 22.75
C THR A 761 -18.31 -43.66 21.31
N ALA A 762 -18.31 -42.69 20.40
CA ALA A 762 -18.02 -42.92 18.99
C ALA A 762 -17.16 -41.82 18.38
N GLU A 763 -16.38 -42.20 17.37
CA GLU A 763 -15.79 -41.27 16.41
C GLU A 763 -16.85 -40.91 15.35
N VAL A 764 -17.07 -39.61 15.16
CA VAL A 764 -17.98 -39.07 14.17
C VAL A 764 -17.19 -38.29 13.13
N ARG A 765 -17.37 -38.63 11.85
CA ARG A 765 -16.75 -37.99 10.69
C ARG A 765 -17.74 -37.04 10.04
N ARG A 766 -17.38 -35.76 9.93
CA ARG A 766 -18.24 -34.70 9.39
C ARG A 766 -17.60 -34.10 8.16
N TYR A 767 -18.34 -34.01 7.06
CA TYR A 767 -17.80 -33.37 5.86
C TYR A 767 -17.95 -31.85 5.98
N VAL A 768 -16.85 -31.14 5.80
CA VAL A 768 -16.80 -29.67 5.80
C VAL A 768 -16.80 -29.16 4.37
N ARG A 769 -17.76 -28.31 4.05
CA ARG A 769 -17.85 -27.60 2.77
C ARG A 769 -18.55 -26.26 2.98
N ASP A 770 -18.03 -25.18 2.40
CA ASP A 770 -18.64 -23.85 2.47
C ASP A 770 -18.93 -23.44 3.93
N GLN A 771 -17.97 -23.68 4.82
CA GLN A 771 -18.05 -23.42 6.27
C GLN A 771 -19.11 -24.24 7.03
N ASN A 772 -19.78 -25.19 6.36
CA ASN A 772 -20.80 -26.05 6.94
C ASN A 772 -20.21 -27.43 7.26
N CYS A 773 -20.40 -27.91 8.49
CA CYS A 773 -19.96 -29.22 8.97
C CYS A 773 -21.11 -30.10 9.47
N ARG A 774 -22.35 -29.78 9.07
CA ARG A 774 -23.56 -30.51 9.48
C ARG A 774 -23.71 -31.85 8.76
N PHE A 775 -23.02 -32.03 7.63
CA PHE A 775 -23.15 -33.19 6.78
C PHE A 775 -22.44 -34.41 7.36
N LEU A 776 -23.18 -35.52 7.47
CA LEU A 776 -22.66 -36.83 7.85
C LEU A 776 -22.64 -37.76 6.62
N PRO A 777 -21.46 -38.16 6.11
CA PRO A 777 -21.39 -39.17 5.05
C PRO A 777 -21.88 -40.54 5.54
N GLN A 778 -22.26 -41.43 4.61
CA GLN A 778 -22.52 -42.83 4.95
C GLN A 778 -21.29 -43.47 5.63
N GLY A 779 -21.53 -44.23 6.70
CA GLY A 779 -20.45 -44.78 7.53
C GLY A 779 -19.70 -43.74 8.37
N ALA A 780 -20.24 -42.53 8.56
CA ALA A 780 -19.63 -41.48 9.37
C ALA A 780 -19.38 -41.84 10.84
N LEU A 781 -19.96 -42.94 11.33
CA LEU A 781 -19.89 -43.36 12.73
C LEU A 781 -18.97 -44.57 12.88
N SER A 782 -18.15 -44.56 13.92
CA SER A 782 -17.40 -45.74 14.36
C SER A 782 -17.43 -45.80 15.89
N PHE A 783 -17.99 -46.88 16.43
CA PHE A 783 -18.11 -47.07 17.87
C PHE A 783 -16.74 -47.34 18.50
N LEU A 784 -16.41 -46.55 19.53
CA LEU A 784 -15.17 -46.66 20.30
C LEU A 784 -15.36 -47.54 21.54
N SER A 785 -16.48 -47.36 22.24
CA SER A 785 -16.91 -48.18 23.38
C SER A 785 -18.44 -48.11 23.54
N LEU A 786 -19.07 -49.21 23.98
CA LEU A 786 -20.51 -49.34 24.20
C LEU A 786 -20.78 -49.55 25.69
N SER A 787 -21.85 -48.93 26.24
CA SER A 787 -22.23 -49.17 27.63
C SER A 787 -22.77 -50.58 27.84
N ASN A 788 -22.30 -51.26 28.88
CA ASN A 788 -22.82 -52.57 29.33
C ASN A 788 -23.82 -52.44 30.49
N ASP A 789 -24.11 -51.22 30.95
CA ASP A 789 -24.99 -50.93 32.09
C ASP A 789 -26.41 -50.55 31.64
N THR A 790 -27.36 -50.47 32.58
CA THR A 790 -28.70 -49.95 32.27
C THR A 790 -28.65 -48.52 31.75
N PHE A 791 -29.60 -48.14 30.90
CA PHE A 791 -29.64 -46.81 30.28
C PHE A 791 -29.58 -45.68 31.31
N GLU A 792 -30.32 -45.83 32.42
CA GLU A 792 -30.31 -44.87 33.53
C GLU A 792 -28.93 -44.72 34.20
N LYS A 793 -28.24 -45.83 34.49
CA LYS A 793 -26.87 -45.80 35.03
C LYS A 793 -25.88 -45.18 34.06
N SER A 794 -26.04 -45.45 32.77
CA SER A 794 -25.20 -44.90 31.70
C SER A 794 -25.31 -43.37 31.64
N ILE A 795 -26.53 -42.82 31.79
CA ILE A 795 -26.74 -41.36 31.86
C ILE A 795 -26.08 -40.76 33.10
N ALA A 796 -26.21 -41.43 34.26
CA ALA A 796 -25.59 -40.98 35.50
C ALA A 796 -24.05 -40.94 35.40
N ALA A 797 -23.44 -41.89 34.69
CA ALA A 797 -21.99 -41.93 34.46
C ALA A 797 -21.48 -40.75 33.63
N VAL A 798 -22.24 -40.31 32.62
CA VAL A 798 -21.87 -39.17 31.75
C VAL A 798 -22.15 -37.82 32.43
N MET A 799 -23.14 -37.75 33.34
CA MET A 799 -23.53 -36.50 34.02
C MET A 799 -23.59 -36.63 35.55
N PRO A 800 -22.42 -36.71 36.22
CA PRO A 800 -22.34 -36.87 37.68
C PRO A 800 -22.85 -35.65 38.47
N SER A 801 -22.94 -34.47 37.83
CA SER A 801 -23.39 -33.21 38.48
C SER A 801 -24.90 -33.13 38.75
N TRP A 802 -25.69 -34.15 38.39
CA TRP A 802 -27.15 -34.08 38.41
C TRP A 802 -27.83 -34.49 39.72
N GLY A 803 -27.08 -34.99 40.71
CA GLY A 803 -27.57 -35.26 42.08
C GLY A 803 -28.62 -36.37 42.19
N ASN A 804 -29.13 -36.61 43.41
CA ASN A 804 -30.03 -37.72 43.79
C ASN A 804 -31.48 -37.67 43.21
N ILE A 805 -31.75 -36.84 42.20
CA ILE A 805 -33.05 -36.85 41.51
C ILE A 805 -33.02 -37.99 40.48
N THR A 806 -34.01 -38.88 40.50
CA THR A 806 -34.09 -40.01 39.56
C THR A 806 -34.15 -39.47 38.13
N VAL A 807 -33.40 -40.11 37.22
CA VAL A 807 -33.26 -39.68 35.82
C VAL A 807 -34.65 -39.65 35.16
N THR A 808 -35.54 -40.54 35.58
CA THR A 808 -36.93 -40.65 35.15
C THR A 808 -37.79 -39.41 35.47
N GLU A 809 -37.57 -38.72 36.59
CA GLU A 809 -38.29 -37.49 36.94
C GLU A 809 -37.88 -36.28 36.07
N ARG A 810 -36.64 -36.27 35.56
CA ARG A 810 -36.13 -35.18 34.70
C ARG A 810 -36.44 -35.35 33.23
N PHE A 811 -36.61 -36.59 32.77
CA PHE A 811 -36.92 -36.90 31.38
C PHE A 811 -38.30 -37.53 31.28
N ASN A 812 -39.35 -36.71 31.40
CA ASN A 812 -40.72 -37.17 31.17
C ASN A 812 -41.00 -37.25 29.65
N VAL A 813 -40.43 -38.27 29.01
CA VAL A 813 -40.58 -38.51 27.56
C VAL A 813 -42.07 -38.60 27.19
N SER A 814 -42.89 -39.20 28.06
CA SER A 814 -44.34 -39.33 27.85
C SER A 814 -45.08 -38.00 27.77
N GLU A 815 -44.58 -36.94 28.43
CA GLU A 815 -45.16 -35.58 28.37
C GLU A 815 -44.65 -34.78 27.16
N LEU A 816 -43.45 -35.08 26.67
CA LEU A 816 -42.83 -34.41 25.52
C LEU A 816 -43.27 -35.01 24.16
N MET A 817 -43.54 -36.31 24.10
CA MET A 817 -43.95 -37.00 22.87
C MET A 817 -45.19 -36.37 22.19
N PRO A 818 -46.24 -35.95 22.91
CA PRO A 818 -47.38 -35.23 22.30
C PRO A 818 -46.98 -33.94 21.58
N GLN A 819 -45.92 -33.24 22.00
CA GLN A 819 -45.44 -32.01 21.35
C GLN A 819 -44.85 -32.29 19.97
N TYR A 820 -44.26 -33.48 19.78
CA TYR A 820 -43.81 -33.97 18.47
C TYR A 820 -44.92 -34.64 17.66
N GLY A 821 -46.08 -34.89 18.26
CA GLY A 821 -47.21 -35.57 17.64
C GLY A 821 -47.65 -34.94 16.32
N VAL A 822 -47.67 -33.60 16.24
CA VAL A 822 -48.05 -32.88 15.00
C VAL A 822 -47.08 -33.19 13.85
N TRP A 823 -45.78 -33.23 14.13
CA TRP A 823 -44.75 -33.52 13.13
C TRP A 823 -44.67 -34.99 12.78
N LEU A 824 -44.76 -35.86 13.78
CA LEU A 824 -44.81 -37.31 13.59
C LEU A 824 -46.01 -37.73 12.78
N ASP A 825 -47.20 -37.19 13.08
CA ASP A 825 -48.42 -37.49 12.36
C ASP A 825 -48.32 -37.00 10.91
N ALA A 826 -47.79 -35.79 10.68
CA ALA A 826 -47.56 -35.28 9.33
C ALA A 826 -46.55 -36.12 8.52
N LEU A 827 -45.45 -36.58 9.13
CA LEU A 827 -44.46 -37.44 8.48
C LEU A 827 -45.01 -38.83 8.19
N VAL A 828 -45.66 -39.48 9.16
CA VAL A 828 -46.22 -40.83 9.00
C VAL A 828 -47.39 -40.84 8.01
N LYS A 829 -48.16 -39.74 7.93
CA LYS A 829 -49.24 -39.52 6.96
C LYS A 829 -48.78 -38.89 5.65
N SER A 830 -47.48 -38.77 5.38
CA SER A 830 -47.00 -38.37 4.06
C SER A 830 -47.17 -39.53 3.06
N PRO A 831 -47.62 -39.27 1.81
CA PRO A 831 -47.85 -40.31 0.81
C PRO A 831 -46.60 -41.10 0.42
N ASP A 832 -45.41 -40.50 0.57
CA ASP A 832 -44.13 -41.09 0.18
C ASP A 832 -43.42 -41.84 1.32
N THR A 833 -44.02 -41.90 2.51
CA THR A 833 -43.41 -42.52 3.69
C THR A 833 -43.37 -44.04 3.56
N THR A 834 -42.16 -44.61 3.53
CA THR A 834 -41.89 -46.05 3.60
C THR A 834 -41.84 -46.57 5.03
N LEU A 835 -41.89 -47.89 5.20
CA LEU A 835 -41.77 -48.55 6.52
C LEU A 835 -40.51 -48.07 7.28
N LEU A 836 -39.36 -48.05 6.60
CA LEU A 836 -38.10 -47.55 7.17
C LEU A 836 -38.24 -46.11 7.68
N SER A 837 -38.77 -45.20 6.85
CA SER A 837 -38.89 -43.79 7.20
C SER A 837 -39.89 -43.52 8.33
N GLY A 838 -41.04 -44.22 8.33
CA GLY A 838 -42.07 -44.07 9.35
C GLY A 838 -41.63 -44.60 10.72
N VAL A 839 -41.08 -45.82 10.76
CA VAL A 839 -40.55 -46.40 12.01
C VAL A 839 -39.35 -45.58 12.50
N SER A 840 -38.46 -45.16 11.59
CA SER A 840 -37.34 -44.28 11.93
C SER A 840 -37.80 -42.94 12.52
N ALA A 841 -38.88 -42.33 12.01
CA ALA A 841 -39.37 -41.06 12.55
C ALA A 841 -39.82 -41.19 14.02
N ILE A 842 -40.52 -42.27 14.36
CA ILE A 842 -40.97 -42.55 15.73
C ILE A 842 -39.77 -42.73 16.67
N ILE A 843 -38.77 -43.53 16.27
CA ILE A 843 -37.55 -43.74 17.06
C ILE A 843 -36.82 -42.41 17.28
N ARG A 844 -36.66 -41.60 16.22
CA ARG A 844 -36.01 -40.29 16.30
C ARG A 844 -36.72 -39.34 17.24
N ALA A 845 -38.05 -39.28 17.24
CA ALA A 845 -38.79 -38.43 18.15
C ALA A 845 -38.57 -38.81 19.62
N VAL A 846 -38.49 -40.11 19.93
CA VAL A 846 -38.14 -40.58 21.27
C VAL A 846 -36.69 -40.21 21.62
N MET A 847 -35.74 -40.42 20.70
CA MET A 847 -34.34 -40.04 20.90
C MET A 847 -34.15 -38.54 21.14
N VAL A 848 -34.86 -37.69 20.40
CA VAL A 848 -34.85 -36.23 20.59
C VAL A 848 -35.49 -35.85 21.92
N SER A 849 -36.58 -36.51 22.32
CA SER A 849 -37.24 -36.27 23.62
C SER A 849 -36.35 -36.66 24.82
N ILE A 850 -35.50 -37.68 24.66
CA ILE A 850 -34.47 -38.05 25.64
C ILE A 850 -33.29 -37.04 25.63
N LYS A 851 -33.09 -36.30 24.53
CA LYS A 851 -31.98 -35.37 24.35
C LYS A 851 -32.31 -33.96 24.85
N THR A 852 -31.93 -33.63 26.08
CA THR A 852 -31.81 -32.23 26.54
C THR A 852 -30.37 -31.75 26.52
N THR A 853 -29.72 -31.73 25.36
CA THR A 853 -28.53 -30.92 25.01
C THR A 853 -27.21 -31.11 25.75
N LYS A 854 -27.17 -31.55 27.01
CA LYS A 854 -25.93 -31.79 27.76
C LYS A 854 -25.34 -33.19 27.57
N LEU A 855 -26.19 -34.17 27.22
CA LEU A 855 -25.80 -35.58 26.97
C LEU A 855 -24.84 -35.74 25.80
N LEU A 856 -25.00 -34.91 24.77
CA LEU A 856 -24.26 -34.97 23.50
C LEU A 856 -23.39 -33.72 23.29
N ASP A 857 -23.16 -32.96 24.37
CA ASP A 857 -22.28 -31.79 24.36
C ASP A 857 -20.83 -32.24 24.55
N SER A 858 -20.01 -32.04 23.53
CA SER A 858 -18.60 -32.40 23.57
C SER A 858 -17.79 -31.54 24.55
N GLU A 859 -18.32 -30.41 25.04
CA GLU A 859 -17.62 -29.53 25.97
C GLU A 859 -17.21 -30.23 27.28
N ASN A 860 -17.90 -31.31 27.66
CA ASN A 860 -17.62 -32.08 28.87
C ASN A 860 -16.67 -33.27 28.65
N LEU A 861 -16.34 -33.62 27.40
CA LEU A 861 -15.48 -34.77 27.09
C LEU A 861 -14.02 -34.33 27.05
N LYS A 862 -13.31 -34.50 28.17
CA LYS A 862 -11.84 -34.38 28.19
C LYS A 862 -11.20 -35.51 27.37
N ALA A 863 -9.99 -35.27 26.87
CA ALA A 863 -9.26 -36.27 26.07
C ALA A 863 -9.09 -37.62 26.81
N ASP A 864 -8.95 -37.59 28.14
CA ASP A 864 -8.75 -38.80 28.97
C ASP A 864 -10.05 -39.31 29.62
N PHE A 865 -11.20 -38.70 29.32
CA PHE A 865 -12.48 -39.09 29.92
C PHE A 865 -13.05 -40.32 29.22
N LEU A 866 -13.04 -41.46 29.91
CA LEU A 866 -13.52 -42.76 29.41
C LEU A 866 -14.78 -43.22 30.19
N PRO A 867 -15.99 -42.79 29.79
CA PRO A 867 -17.21 -43.04 30.57
C PRO A 867 -17.62 -44.51 30.63
N PHE A 868 -17.22 -45.31 29.63
CA PHE A 868 -17.62 -46.71 29.47
C PHE A 868 -16.41 -47.67 29.43
N GLY A 869 -15.26 -47.25 29.96
CA GLY A 869 -14.02 -48.03 29.96
C GLY A 869 -13.12 -47.80 28.75
N GLU A 870 -12.22 -48.75 28.50
CA GLU A 870 -11.19 -48.64 27.46
C GLU A 870 -11.81 -48.57 26.05
N GLU A 871 -11.34 -47.61 25.24
CA GLU A 871 -11.84 -47.37 23.89
C GLU A 871 -10.99 -48.09 22.84
N ARG A 872 -11.66 -48.64 21.83
CA ARG A 872 -10.98 -49.27 20.69
C ARG A 872 -10.24 -48.22 19.86
N VAL A 873 -8.96 -48.50 19.56
CA VAL A 873 -8.18 -47.69 18.61
C VAL A 873 -8.70 -47.94 17.19
N LEU A 874 -9.07 -46.87 16.48
CA LEU A 874 -9.56 -46.93 15.10
C LEU A 874 -8.46 -46.57 14.08
N ALA A 875 -8.65 -47.01 12.83
CA ALA A 875 -7.72 -46.79 11.71
C ALA A 875 -7.40 -45.31 11.43
N SER A 876 -8.28 -44.38 11.79
CA SER A 876 -8.04 -42.93 11.73
C SER A 876 -6.93 -42.48 12.69
N GLY A 877 -6.89 -43.02 13.92
CA GLY A 877 -5.85 -42.76 14.91
C GLY A 877 -4.49 -43.35 14.51
N GLU A 878 -4.48 -44.46 13.78
CA GLU A 878 -3.28 -45.05 13.18
C GLU A 878 -2.78 -44.24 11.97
N SER A 879 -3.69 -43.79 11.10
CA SER A 879 -3.35 -43.01 9.89
C SER A 879 -2.88 -41.59 10.20
N PHE A 880 -3.31 -41.03 11.33
CA PHE A 880 -3.06 -39.65 11.72
C PHE A 880 -2.36 -39.53 13.09
N HIS A 881 -1.16 -40.11 13.21
CA HIS A 881 -0.31 -39.99 14.41
C HIS A 881 -0.24 -38.54 14.94
N ASN A 882 -0.40 -38.38 16.27
CA ASN A 882 -0.44 -37.11 17.02
C ASN A 882 -1.68 -36.20 16.81
N ALA A 883 -2.72 -36.65 16.10
CA ALA A 883 -3.99 -35.93 16.04
C ALA A 883 -4.75 -36.06 17.38
N LYS A 884 -5.33 -34.96 17.86
CA LYS A 884 -6.18 -34.94 19.06
C LYS A 884 -7.57 -34.46 18.66
N TYR A 885 -8.61 -35.17 19.09
CA TYR A 885 -9.98 -34.75 18.80
C TYR A 885 -10.33 -33.42 19.48
N PRO A 886 -11.12 -32.54 18.81
CA PRO A 886 -11.50 -32.61 17.40
C PRO A 886 -10.36 -32.18 16.45
N PHE A 887 -10.25 -32.81 15.27
CA PHE A 887 -9.25 -32.42 14.26
C PHE A 887 -9.80 -32.42 12.83
N TYR A 888 -9.30 -31.52 11.99
CA TYR A 888 -9.66 -31.40 10.58
C TYR A 888 -8.55 -31.93 9.68
N VAL A 889 -8.95 -32.59 8.59
CA VAL A 889 -8.08 -33.01 7.51
C VAL A 889 -8.73 -32.60 6.19
N GLY A 890 -8.08 -31.72 5.43
CA GLY A 890 -8.66 -31.23 4.19
C GLY A 890 -7.86 -30.13 3.51
N TRP A 891 -8.43 -29.58 2.44
CA TRP A 891 -7.88 -28.41 1.74
C TRP A 891 -8.39 -27.13 2.41
N ARG A 892 -7.50 -26.14 2.49
CA ARG A 892 -7.82 -24.78 2.92
C ARG A 892 -7.30 -23.76 1.93
N GLU A 893 -8.17 -22.83 1.58
CA GLU A 893 -7.86 -21.71 0.68
C GLU A 893 -7.01 -20.67 1.43
N ASN A 894 -6.12 -19.97 0.71
CA ASN A 894 -5.44 -18.76 1.18
C ASN A 894 -4.53 -18.84 2.43
N LYS A 895 -4.20 -20.03 2.94
CA LYS A 895 -3.31 -20.17 4.12
C LYS A 895 -1.81 -20.03 3.79
N ASN A 896 -1.41 -20.36 2.56
CA ASN A 896 -0.01 -20.39 2.18
C ASN A 896 0.32 -19.40 1.08
N THR A 897 1.61 -19.14 0.93
CA THR A 897 2.18 -18.41 -0.19
C THR A 897 2.98 -19.33 -1.11
N GLY A 898 2.96 -18.97 -2.38
CA GLY A 898 3.60 -19.70 -3.44
C GLY A 898 3.86 -18.83 -4.65
N CYS A 899 4.23 -19.47 -5.74
CA CYS A 899 4.57 -18.82 -7.00
C CYS A 899 3.96 -19.61 -8.16
N HIS A 900 3.60 -18.92 -9.23
CA HIS A 900 3.29 -19.58 -10.49
C HIS A 900 4.51 -20.36 -10.99
N ILE A 901 4.29 -21.60 -11.47
CA ILE A 901 5.38 -22.46 -11.96
C ILE A 901 6.10 -21.82 -13.15
N SER A 902 5.34 -21.20 -14.05
CA SER A 902 5.88 -20.44 -15.18
C SER A 902 6.78 -19.30 -14.72
N ALA A 903 6.35 -18.54 -13.70
CA ALA A 903 7.14 -17.45 -13.14
C ALA A 903 8.40 -17.95 -12.41
N ALA A 904 8.31 -19.06 -11.67
CA ALA A 904 9.47 -19.69 -11.02
C ALA A 904 10.55 -20.10 -12.02
N ILE A 905 10.17 -20.66 -13.17
CA ILE A 905 11.10 -20.99 -14.26
C ILE A 905 11.73 -19.72 -14.82
N VAL A 906 10.94 -18.67 -15.05
CA VAL A 906 11.44 -17.37 -15.54
C VAL A 906 12.44 -16.76 -14.55
N PHE A 907 12.19 -16.84 -13.24
CA PHE A 907 13.12 -16.34 -12.22
C PHE A 907 14.46 -17.09 -12.24
N ILE A 908 14.45 -18.41 -12.42
CA ILE A 908 15.69 -19.19 -12.54
C ILE A 908 16.46 -18.79 -13.81
N ILE A 909 15.78 -18.72 -14.96
CA ILE A 909 16.41 -18.36 -16.23
C ILE A 909 17.02 -16.95 -16.15
N LEU A 910 16.26 -15.99 -15.63
CA LEU A 910 16.72 -14.61 -15.49
C LEU A 910 17.88 -14.49 -14.50
N GLY A 911 17.82 -15.23 -13.39
CA GLY A 911 18.89 -15.27 -12.40
C GLY A 911 20.18 -15.87 -12.96
N CYS A 912 20.11 -17.01 -13.68
CA CYS A 912 21.26 -17.60 -14.36
C CYS A 912 21.85 -16.65 -15.42
N PHE A 913 20.99 -16.03 -16.22
CA PHE A 913 21.39 -15.04 -17.22
C PHE A 913 22.12 -13.85 -16.59
N SER A 914 21.62 -13.36 -15.46
CA SER A 914 22.26 -12.25 -14.73
C SER A 914 23.66 -12.62 -14.26
N ILE A 915 23.85 -13.79 -13.65
CA ILE A 915 25.17 -14.27 -13.20
C ILE A 915 26.12 -14.42 -14.39
N MET A 916 25.64 -14.95 -15.52
CA MET A 916 26.43 -15.03 -16.76
C MET A 916 26.87 -13.65 -17.25
N VAL A 917 26.00 -12.63 -17.20
CA VAL A 917 26.37 -11.25 -17.56
C VAL A 917 27.42 -10.69 -16.59
N GLY A 918 27.33 -11.00 -15.30
CA GLY A 918 28.35 -10.64 -14.31
C GLY A 918 29.72 -11.27 -14.63
N ILE A 919 29.75 -12.56 -14.93
CA ILE A 919 30.98 -13.28 -15.35
C ILE A 919 31.54 -12.69 -16.65
N TYR A 920 30.67 -12.40 -17.62
CA TYR A 920 31.06 -11.80 -18.89
C TYR A 920 31.68 -10.42 -18.72
N ARG A 921 31.16 -9.59 -17.80
CA ARG A 921 31.75 -8.29 -17.46
C ARG A 921 33.14 -8.41 -16.86
N ILE A 922 33.33 -9.38 -15.95
CA ILE A 922 34.65 -9.66 -15.37
C ILE A 922 35.62 -10.10 -16.47
N TRP A 923 35.19 -10.98 -17.38
CA TRP A 923 35.99 -11.45 -18.52
C TRP A 923 36.37 -10.33 -19.50
N LEU A 924 35.46 -9.38 -19.76
CA LEU A 924 35.73 -8.24 -20.64
C LEU A 924 36.83 -7.31 -20.11
N GLY A 925 36.99 -7.23 -18.79
CA GLY A 925 37.92 -6.32 -18.13
C GLY A 925 37.49 -4.84 -18.22
N PRO A 926 38.19 -3.92 -17.54
CA PRO A 926 37.84 -2.51 -17.53
C PRO A 926 38.02 -1.88 -18.92
N PRO A 927 37.07 -1.06 -19.41
CA PRO A 927 37.18 -0.39 -20.70
C PRO A 927 38.24 0.72 -20.67
N ALA A 928 38.84 1.01 -21.84
CA ALA A 928 39.83 2.08 -21.98
C ALA A 928 39.20 3.47 -22.19
N LEU A 929 37.95 3.50 -22.68
CA LEU A 929 37.07 4.66 -22.78
C LEU A 929 35.92 4.45 -21.81
N THR A 930 35.61 5.43 -20.95
CA THR A 930 34.48 5.36 -20.00
C THR A 930 33.52 6.52 -20.20
N SER A 931 32.22 6.26 -20.01
CA SER A 931 31.13 7.19 -20.30
C SER A 931 30.90 8.32 -19.27
N TRP A 932 31.65 8.42 -18.17
CA TRP A 932 31.32 9.46 -17.17
C TRP A 932 32.04 10.80 -17.34
N MET A 933 33.16 10.85 -18.05
CA MET A 933 33.88 12.11 -18.39
C MET A 933 34.92 11.88 -19.50
N GLY A 934 34.92 10.69 -20.12
CA GLY A 934 36.14 10.01 -20.58
C GLY A 934 36.95 10.71 -21.67
N GLN A 935 36.40 11.72 -22.33
CA GLN A 935 37.17 12.62 -23.20
C GLN A 935 36.72 14.08 -23.10
N HIS A 936 35.98 14.48 -22.07
CA HIS A 936 35.66 15.91 -21.86
C HIS A 936 36.90 16.74 -21.52
N VAL A 937 38.01 16.09 -21.15
CA VAL A 937 39.30 16.74 -20.90
C VAL A 937 40.32 16.48 -22.01
N PHE A 938 40.19 15.43 -22.83
CA PHE A 938 41.29 15.11 -23.78
C PHE A 938 41.49 16.18 -24.88
N LEU A 939 40.42 16.90 -25.27
CA LEU A 939 40.54 18.04 -26.20
C LEU A 939 40.65 19.40 -25.51
N ALA A 940 40.53 19.50 -24.19
CA ALA A 940 40.80 20.76 -23.50
C ALA A 940 42.32 21.14 -23.55
N GLY A 941 43.19 20.21 -23.96
CA GLY A 941 44.65 20.38 -24.00
C GLY A 941 45.34 20.11 -25.34
N THR A 942 44.67 20.12 -26.50
CA THR A 942 45.34 19.90 -27.81
C THR A 942 45.00 20.94 -28.90
N GLU A 943 44.59 22.15 -28.51
CA GLU A 943 44.39 23.33 -29.38
C GLU A 943 43.34 23.22 -30.51
N ALA A 944 42.70 22.07 -30.73
CA ALA A 944 41.77 21.91 -31.85
C ALA A 944 40.36 22.51 -31.63
N ILE A 945 39.93 22.75 -30.39
CA ILE A 945 38.61 23.34 -30.09
C ILE A 945 38.79 24.29 -28.90
N ALA A 946 38.85 25.59 -29.16
CA ALA A 946 38.79 26.61 -28.12
C ALA A 946 37.54 26.38 -27.24
N LEU A 947 37.66 26.59 -25.93
CA LEU A 947 36.57 26.50 -24.94
C LEU A 947 35.41 27.43 -25.34
N SER A 948 34.51 26.91 -26.16
CA SER A 948 33.27 27.56 -26.58
C SER A 948 32.08 26.90 -25.89
N ASN A 949 30.99 27.65 -25.68
CA ASN A 949 29.72 27.12 -25.13
C ASN A 949 29.20 25.89 -25.90
N LYS A 950 29.59 25.73 -27.19
CA LYS A 950 29.27 24.57 -28.03
C LYS A 950 29.93 23.28 -27.52
N ALA A 951 31.16 23.33 -27.03
CA ALA A 951 31.86 22.15 -26.48
C ALA A 951 31.27 21.69 -25.14
N ILE A 952 30.84 22.64 -24.30
CA ILE A 952 30.15 22.36 -23.03
C ILE A 952 28.74 21.81 -23.28
N GLY A 953 28.03 22.34 -24.29
CA GLY A 953 26.74 21.80 -24.75
C GLY A 953 26.84 20.36 -25.28
N LEU A 954 27.90 20.07 -26.03
CA LEU A 954 28.17 18.72 -26.55
C LEU A 954 28.55 17.75 -25.42
N ALA A 955 29.21 18.28 -24.38
CA ALA A 955 29.65 17.51 -23.23
C ALA A 955 28.55 17.17 -22.23
N SER A 956 27.65 18.12 -22.01
CA SER A 956 26.48 17.96 -21.16
C SER A 956 25.39 17.12 -21.84
N GLY A 957 25.46 16.91 -23.17
CA GLY A 957 24.44 16.21 -23.94
C GLY A 957 23.26 17.11 -24.32
N TYR A 958 23.33 18.42 -24.05
CA TYR A 958 22.27 19.37 -24.40
C TYR A 958 22.26 19.80 -25.86
N THR A 959 23.41 19.72 -26.55
CA THR A 959 23.52 20.00 -27.97
C THR A 959 23.93 18.75 -28.73
N VAL A 960 23.31 18.53 -29.89
CA VAL A 960 23.58 17.38 -30.76
C VAL A 960 24.97 17.51 -31.39
N ALA A 961 25.74 16.43 -31.41
CA ALA A 961 27.00 16.36 -32.13
C ALA A 961 26.77 16.34 -33.64
N GLU A 962 27.29 17.35 -34.34
CA GLU A 962 27.30 17.45 -35.82
C GLU A 962 28.17 16.33 -36.43
N SER A 963 27.87 15.92 -37.66
CA SER A 963 28.44 14.72 -38.30
C SER A 963 29.92 14.81 -38.70
N ASP A 964 30.60 15.90 -38.36
CA ASP A 964 31.91 16.32 -38.86
C ASP A 964 33.02 16.40 -37.79
N LEU A 965 32.77 15.92 -36.56
CA LEU A 965 33.75 15.92 -35.44
C LEU A 965 34.95 14.96 -35.59
N GLY A 966 35.09 14.29 -36.74
CA GLY A 966 36.21 13.39 -37.03
C GLY A 966 36.14 12.01 -36.37
N LYS A 967 37.21 11.23 -36.54
CA LYS A 967 37.33 9.86 -36.00
C LYS A 967 38.34 9.77 -34.86
N LEU A 968 37.94 9.09 -33.80
CA LEU A 968 38.72 8.83 -32.60
C LEU A 968 39.59 7.58 -32.75
N ARG A 969 40.89 7.70 -32.48
CA ARG A 969 41.85 6.57 -32.48
C ARG A 969 42.63 6.48 -31.18
N LEU A 970 42.79 5.27 -30.64
CA LEU A 970 43.65 4.96 -29.49
C LEU A 970 44.96 4.32 -30.01
N SER A 971 46.13 4.94 -29.80
CA SER A 971 47.42 4.33 -30.18
C SER A 971 48.01 3.48 -29.05
N MET A 972 48.48 2.27 -29.36
CA MET A 972 49.31 1.47 -28.44
C MET A 972 50.77 1.55 -28.89
N ARG A 973 51.68 2.03 -28.04
CA ARG A 973 53.12 1.97 -28.32
C ARG A 973 53.61 0.53 -28.04
N LYS A 974 54.48 -0.02 -28.89
CA LYS A 974 55.04 -1.36 -28.71
C LYS A 974 56.07 -1.34 -27.57
N GLY A 975 55.67 -1.91 -26.42
CA GLY A 975 56.52 -2.11 -25.24
C GLY A 975 56.06 -1.26 -24.06
N GLY A 976 55.32 -1.87 -23.13
CA GLY A 976 54.84 -1.25 -21.88
C GLY A 976 53.40 -0.71 -21.99
N GLU A 977 52.53 -1.11 -21.07
CA GLU A 977 51.11 -0.73 -20.93
C GLU A 977 50.88 0.74 -20.53
N GLU A 978 51.68 1.69 -21.03
CA GLU A 978 51.56 3.11 -20.69
C GLU A 978 51.08 3.95 -21.90
N ASP A 979 50.01 4.69 -21.63
CA ASP A 979 49.40 5.81 -22.37
C ASP A 979 48.80 5.56 -23.77
N ALA A 980 47.50 5.24 -23.76
CA ALA A 980 46.65 5.33 -24.94
C ALA A 980 46.36 6.80 -25.29
N MET A 981 47.21 7.43 -26.11
CA MET A 981 46.95 8.79 -26.62
C MET A 981 45.87 8.77 -27.71
N LEU A 982 44.95 9.73 -27.64
CA LEU A 982 43.88 9.94 -28.62
C LEU A 982 44.32 10.94 -29.69
N LYS A 983 44.00 10.71 -30.97
CA LYS A 983 44.38 11.61 -32.09
C LYS A 983 43.21 11.93 -33.03
N PRO A 984 43.00 13.21 -33.43
CA PRO A 984 42.05 13.58 -34.47
C PRO A 984 42.60 13.26 -35.87
N THR A 985 41.71 13.03 -36.84
CA THR A 985 42.07 12.89 -38.27
C THR A 985 41.54 14.13 -39.00
N ILE A 986 42.42 15.03 -39.43
CA ILE A 986 42.05 16.20 -40.27
C ILE A 986 41.89 15.70 -41.70
N SER A 987 40.74 15.95 -42.34
CA SER A 987 40.52 15.67 -43.75
C SER A 987 41.34 16.64 -44.59
N SER A 988 42.30 16.12 -45.35
CA SER A 988 42.99 16.84 -46.42
C SER A 988 42.04 17.02 -47.60
N ASP A 989 41.53 18.23 -47.79
CA ASP A 989 41.07 18.75 -49.09
C ASP A 989 40.90 20.28 -48.99
N GLY A 990 41.75 21.05 -49.69
CA GLY A 990 41.62 22.51 -49.84
C GLY A 990 42.94 23.31 -49.77
N GLN A 991 43.34 23.90 -50.90
CA GLN A 991 44.62 24.58 -51.20
C GLN A 991 44.74 26.05 -50.75
N GLN A 992 45.96 26.43 -50.30
CA GLN A 992 46.82 27.55 -50.78
C GLN A 992 46.56 29.03 -50.40
N SER A 993 47.68 29.80 -50.34
CA SER A 993 47.92 31.25 -50.06
C SER A 993 48.06 31.63 -48.57
N ASP A 994 49.03 32.41 -48.08
CA ASP A 994 50.20 33.14 -48.60
C ASP A 994 51.15 33.40 -47.42
N SER A 995 52.47 33.41 -47.65
CA SER A 995 53.39 34.49 -47.21
C SER A 995 54.85 34.11 -47.49
N GLU A 996 55.37 34.62 -48.61
CA GLU A 996 56.77 35.03 -48.74
C GLU A 996 57.09 36.10 -47.69
N GLU A 997 58.15 35.92 -46.89
CA GLU A 997 59.24 36.89 -46.71
C GLU A 997 60.26 36.45 -45.64
N ALA A 998 61.51 36.89 -45.85
CA ALA A 998 62.66 36.83 -44.94
C ALA A 998 63.51 35.52 -44.90
N LYS A 999 64.13 35.20 -46.04
CA LYS A 999 65.57 34.88 -46.05
C LYS A 999 66.35 36.19 -46.14
N ILE A 1000 67.27 36.46 -45.21
CA ILE A 1000 68.57 37.14 -45.41
C ILE A 1000 69.41 37.06 -44.12
N LYS A 1001 70.71 36.73 -44.32
CA LYS A 1001 71.87 36.64 -43.40
C LYS A 1001 71.94 35.38 -42.49
N GLY A 1002 72.93 34.49 -42.60
CA GLY A 1002 74.07 34.37 -43.50
C GLY A 1002 75.08 33.34 -42.98
N ARG A 1003 75.63 32.50 -43.86
CA ARG A 1003 76.98 31.92 -43.69
C ARG A 1003 77.59 31.69 -45.08
N THR A 1004 78.75 32.30 -45.27
CA THR A 1004 79.51 32.45 -46.51
C THR A 1004 80.13 31.15 -47.01
N GLY A 1005 80.14 30.99 -48.34
CA GLY A 1005 81.25 30.42 -49.12
C GLY A 1005 81.33 28.90 -49.26
N ARG A 1006 80.96 28.37 -50.42
CA ARG A 1006 81.89 27.91 -51.47
C ARG A 1006 81.14 27.49 -52.72
#